data_AF-A0A3D0VQD8-F1
#
_entry.id   AF-A0A3D0VQD8-F1
#
_cell.length_a   1.000
_cell.length_b   1.000
_cell.length_c   1.000
_cell.angle_alpha   90.00
_cell.angle_beta   90.00
_cell.angle_gamma   90.00
#
_symmetry.space_group_name_H-M   'P 1'
#
loop_
_entity.id
_entity.type
_entity.pdbx_description
1 polymer ?
#
loop_
_entity_poly.entity_id
_entity_poly.type
_entity_poly.pdbx_seq_one_letter_code
_entity_poly.pdbx_strand_id
1 'polypeptide(L)'
;MEIEKINGILEQLSADPQNGRDHILALSRALIEWMGFEWVENDRPRLLDFGTLKLKEALVPAPVTGQEQIYRLTSEGQNLKVRLAVLKKYDKKMIQYFAETMVGLTSYQARMRGVKQVEGREPYISNNPYFLHFVTTAKYDRLWVIFNEAEQMRVLVFRNRLSQTQYNKILPVWKNISARPKPEMARLLWKSLDIKEVNKEFYKHIKERFDTLVGFAKIQNTGLNEEAVKQFAVRLIGRYIFCWFLKEKGVIPEKLLASSTISGTAGFDKNVLAPLFFKTLNTPVTEREIIQPFNQIIPGANSIPYLNGGLFDFHTEDVLFDQLDLNNWLATFVKVLEEFDFTVDESNSQYQMVAIDPEMLGRIFENLLASQNPDTEKMANQRKAFGAFYTPREIVDYMVNESLRTYLETQLLPVLPETTNQAAEPAVAYKGTLFENVANEPASPSTALSRAELADMERRRERMKEKIDKLFATGCTDSPFDKEDTKLVRKALEEVTMLDPACGSGAFPMGIMLRLMELRQVMGHGHRNSYDLKEEILSRNIFGVDIMPMAVEIARLRAWLSLVLEADYRPADRKNNFGIAALPNLDFKFICANSLIDSGYDAFLGKIQYNATLYRLDGEIQKLETIRNQYFDPRGDKNRKTELQHEFIATKQHIKEQIAVGSLIKNYKLGDFFEKVDDWNPFDDSHPSSFFSPAWMFGITDGFDVVIGNPPYVQMQKGIYSSDTFPFSEGKDKGKQNLYKVFVEVSYNYLKQSGTASMIVQSSLLCDLSSTYTRELLLTKTELKKVLEYPKSASNSEAQVFDSVLQGTCTYIFSKLQPSKEHYVEISIHNDTSTISNPNFEKINQLSLLKLYPDTNYIPLISKGDSLALNRISTCSIPFSDYIESTNQGDLNLTTSANEFSDNDTHIKLYRGRNIHKFHLINLVEEYVNPNFRKEKVIENQKHTFIVLQEITGTTDKFRIHACLTNKEEKFLWGHTANKILLKDEMLNKTCIALLNSKLLDWFFRKTSTNNHVMGYEIKQLPFPKDLKKKQTHIEKLVDQIISLKKQNLDTTALEKEIDVLVYKLYELTYDEVKIIEPQFLLTREEYENYSGNE
;
A
#
# COMPACT_ATOMS: atom_id res chain seq x y z
N MET A 1 16.56 -39.12 13.36
CA MET A 1 17.63 -38.16 12.99
C MET A 1 17.45 -36.91 13.84
N GLU A 2 18.53 -36.16 14.09
CA GLU A 2 18.56 -34.91 14.88
C GLU A 2 19.03 -33.74 14.00
N ILE A 3 18.77 -32.49 14.40
CA ILE A 3 19.06 -31.31 13.57
C ILE A 3 20.57 -31.04 13.52
N GLU A 4 21.27 -31.36 14.60
CA GLU A 4 22.72 -31.33 14.76
C GLU A 4 23.43 -32.12 13.66
N LYS A 5 22.85 -33.24 13.19
CA LYS A 5 23.39 -34.03 12.06
C LYS A 5 23.31 -33.26 10.75
N ILE A 6 22.25 -32.48 10.52
CA ILE A 6 22.12 -31.61 9.33
C ILE A 6 23.20 -30.52 9.39
N ASN A 7 23.37 -29.87 10.55
CA ASN A 7 24.38 -28.83 10.71
C ASN A 7 25.81 -29.36 10.53
N GLY A 8 26.14 -30.54 11.07
CA GLY A 8 27.44 -31.18 10.87
C GLY A 8 27.75 -31.52 9.40
N ILE A 9 26.74 -31.84 8.58
CA ILE A 9 26.93 -32.03 7.12
C ILE A 9 27.21 -30.68 6.42
N LEU A 10 26.58 -29.59 6.86
CA LEU A 10 26.83 -28.23 6.33
C LEU A 10 28.24 -27.73 6.70
N GLU A 11 28.72 -28.06 7.90
CA GLU A 11 30.09 -27.75 8.31
C GLU A 11 31.13 -28.52 7.47
N GLN A 12 30.88 -29.81 7.18
CA GLN A 12 31.71 -30.62 6.29
C GLN A 12 31.75 -30.06 4.86
N LEU A 13 30.61 -29.59 4.33
CA LEU A 13 30.51 -28.93 3.03
C LEU A 13 31.46 -27.72 2.92
N SER A 14 31.64 -26.98 4.01
CA SER A 14 32.56 -25.83 4.08
C SER A 14 34.02 -26.24 4.29
N ALA A 15 34.27 -27.36 4.96
CA ALA A 15 35.62 -27.79 5.34
C ALA A 15 36.34 -28.56 4.22
N ASP A 16 35.58 -29.30 3.38
CA ASP A 16 36.11 -30.07 2.26
C ASP A 16 35.36 -29.74 0.94
N PRO A 17 35.84 -28.74 0.19
CA PRO A 17 35.29 -28.38 -1.11
C PRO A 17 35.53 -29.42 -2.21
N GLN A 18 36.46 -30.37 -2.04
CA GLN A 18 36.78 -31.36 -3.09
C GLN A 18 35.67 -32.39 -3.23
N ASN A 19 35.02 -32.75 -2.12
CA ASN A 19 33.88 -33.68 -2.07
C ASN A 19 32.51 -32.96 -2.02
N GLY A 20 32.44 -31.68 -2.39
CA GLY A 20 31.22 -30.86 -2.28
C GLY A 20 29.97 -31.48 -2.93
N ARG A 21 30.12 -32.22 -4.04
CA ARG A 21 29.01 -32.96 -4.67
C ARG A 21 28.39 -33.98 -3.73
N ASP A 22 29.20 -34.76 -3.04
CA ASP A 22 28.73 -35.85 -2.18
C ASP A 22 28.17 -35.28 -0.87
N HIS A 23 28.75 -34.17 -0.36
CA HIS A 23 28.18 -33.41 0.74
C HIS A 23 26.81 -32.79 0.42
N ILE A 24 26.61 -32.21 -0.78
CA ILE A 24 25.29 -31.72 -1.23
C ILE A 24 24.28 -32.87 -1.38
N LEU A 25 24.70 -34.03 -1.86
CA LEU A 25 23.82 -35.22 -1.93
C LEU A 25 23.48 -35.76 -0.54
N ALA A 26 24.44 -35.80 0.39
CA ALA A 26 24.22 -36.19 1.78
C ALA A 26 23.27 -35.24 2.51
N LEU A 27 23.42 -33.92 2.30
CA LEU A 27 22.50 -32.90 2.80
C LEU A 27 21.09 -33.09 2.22
N SER A 28 21.00 -33.29 0.90
CA SER A 28 19.72 -33.52 0.22
C SER A 28 18.99 -34.76 0.76
N ARG A 29 19.74 -35.84 1.02
CA ARG A 29 19.23 -37.07 1.65
C ARG A 29 18.77 -36.81 3.08
N ALA A 30 19.59 -36.15 3.89
CA ALA A 30 19.25 -35.82 5.27
C ALA A 30 17.96 -34.98 5.36
N LEU A 31 17.77 -33.99 4.48
CA LEU A 31 16.54 -33.19 4.41
C LEU A 31 15.32 -34.04 4.04
N ILE A 32 15.44 -34.96 3.06
CA ILE A 32 14.35 -35.87 2.65
C ILE A 32 13.98 -36.84 3.78
N GLU A 33 14.97 -37.44 4.44
CA GLU A 33 14.79 -38.31 5.62
C GLU A 33 14.16 -37.53 6.79
N TRP A 34 14.57 -36.28 7.02
CA TRP A 34 13.98 -35.40 8.04
C TRP A 34 12.51 -35.09 7.78
N MET A 35 12.15 -34.90 6.51
CA MET A 35 10.77 -34.70 6.07
C MET A 35 9.91 -35.96 6.13
N GLY A 36 10.51 -37.13 6.39
CA GLY A 36 9.85 -38.43 6.48
C GLY A 36 9.50 -39.03 5.11
N PHE A 37 10.19 -38.61 4.04
CA PHE A 37 10.01 -39.16 2.69
C PHE A 37 11.09 -40.19 2.38
N GLU A 38 10.76 -41.21 1.59
CA GLU A 38 11.73 -42.19 1.12
C GLU A 38 12.56 -41.64 -0.05
N TRP A 39 13.86 -41.94 -0.03
CA TRP A 39 14.79 -41.70 -1.13
C TRP A 39 14.63 -42.73 -2.26
N VAL A 40 15.17 -42.46 -3.45
CA VAL A 40 15.08 -43.36 -4.62
C VAL A 40 15.75 -44.72 -4.36
N GLU A 41 15.16 -45.78 -4.92
CA GLU A 41 15.66 -47.16 -4.90
C GLU A 41 17.18 -47.29 -5.13
N ASN A 42 17.84 -48.09 -4.29
CA ASN A 42 19.29 -48.36 -4.31
C ASN A 42 20.19 -47.13 -4.03
N ASP A 43 19.69 -46.13 -3.29
CA ASP A 43 20.44 -44.95 -2.83
C ASP A 43 21.02 -44.04 -3.94
N ARG A 44 20.67 -44.27 -5.22
CA ARG A 44 21.22 -43.53 -6.36
C ARG A 44 20.17 -42.63 -7.02
N PRO A 45 20.38 -41.29 -7.08
CA PRO A 45 19.48 -40.37 -7.77
C PRO A 45 19.25 -40.75 -9.24
N ARG A 46 17.97 -40.83 -9.65
CA ARG A 46 17.61 -41.21 -11.03
C ARG A 46 17.69 -40.00 -11.96
N LEU A 47 18.56 -40.06 -12.96
CA LEU A 47 18.71 -39.05 -14.01
C LEU A 47 17.43 -38.96 -14.87
N LEU A 48 17.03 -37.75 -15.25
CA LEU A 48 15.82 -37.44 -16.02
C LEU A 48 16.18 -36.81 -17.36
N ASP A 49 15.46 -37.20 -18.41
CA ASP A 49 15.49 -36.55 -19.72
C ASP A 49 14.60 -35.30 -19.73
N PHE A 50 14.91 -34.31 -20.58
CA PHE A 50 14.20 -33.02 -20.60
C PHE A 50 14.05 -32.38 -21.98
N GLY A 51 12.88 -31.78 -22.21
CA GLY A 51 12.39 -31.41 -23.54
C GLY A 51 12.62 -29.96 -24.01
N THR A 52 13.22 -29.04 -23.24
CA THR A 52 13.43 -27.65 -23.71
C THR A 52 14.90 -27.24 -23.81
N LEU A 53 15.25 -26.60 -24.93
CA LEU A 53 16.63 -26.25 -25.29
C LEU A 53 17.27 -25.25 -24.30
N LYS A 54 16.50 -24.25 -23.85
CA LYS A 54 17.00 -23.17 -22.97
C LYS A 54 17.50 -23.71 -21.62
N LEU A 55 16.82 -24.68 -21.02
CA LEU A 55 17.28 -25.26 -19.75
C LEU A 55 18.53 -26.13 -19.96
N LYS A 56 18.58 -26.86 -21.08
CA LYS A 56 19.71 -27.71 -21.50
C LYS A 56 21.03 -26.91 -21.52
N GLU A 57 20.97 -25.67 -22.01
CA GLU A 57 22.12 -24.77 -22.06
C GLU A 57 22.61 -24.32 -20.67
N ALA A 58 21.74 -24.27 -19.65
CA ALA A 58 22.09 -23.85 -18.29
C ALA A 58 22.55 -24.99 -17.37
N LEU A 59 22.24 -26.25 -17.70
CA LEU A 59 22.58 -27.42 -16.89
C LEU A 59 24.01 -27.91 -17.11
N VAL A 60 24.63 -28.47 -16.07
CA VAL A 60 25.92 -29.16 -16.18
C VAL A 60 25.70 -30.56 -16.79
N PRO A 61 26.47 -30.98 -17.79
CA PRO A 61 26.44 -32.37 -18.27
C PRO A 61 27.15 -33.30 -17.28
N ALA A 62 26.56 -34.47 -17.01
CA ALA A 62 27.10 -35.44 -16.08
C ALA A 62 28.45 -36.01 -16.59
N PRO A 63 29.53 -36.06 -15.77
CA PRO A 63 30.87 -36.42 -16.24
C PRO A 63 31.02 -37.79 -16.92
N VAL A 64 30.07 -38.72 -16.70
CA VAL A 64 30.13 -40.12 -17.17
C VAL A 64 29.16 -40.39 -18.31
N THR A 65 27.96 -39.80 -18.29
CA THR A 65 26.89 -40.10 -19.27
C THR A 65 26.70 -39.00 -20.32
N GLY A 66 27.28 -37.81 -20.13
CA GLY A 66 27.08 -36.65 -21.01
C GLY A 66 25.69 -36.01 -20.95
N GLN A 67 24.72 -36.68 -20.34
CA GLN A 67 23.35 -36.21 -20.12
C GLN A 67 23.29 -35.13 -19.03
N GLU A 68 22.31 -34.23 -19.14
CA GLU A 68 22.14 -33.09 -18.25
C GLU A 68 21.81 -33.51 -16.80
N GLN A 69 22.47 -32.90 -15.82
CA GLN A 69 22.33 -33.26 -14.40
C GLN A 69 21.01 -32.77 -13.79
N ILE A 70 19.91 -33.47 -14.11
CA ILE A 70 18.63 -33.37 -13.43
C ILE A 70 18.25 -34.73 -12.84
N TYR A 71 18.10 -34.80 -11.52
CA TYR A 71 17.80 -36.03 -10.81
C TYR A 71 16.44 -35.98 -10.12
N ARG A 72 15.79 -37.13 -9.99
CA ARG A 72 14.73 -37.36 -8.99
C ARG A 72 15.36 -37.90 -7.70
N LEU A 73 14.93 -37.39 -6.55
CA LEU A 73 15.43 -37.78 -5.23
C LEU A 73 14.45 -38.59 -4.37
N THR A 74 13.13 -38.49 -4.60
CA THR A 74 12.13 -39.30 -3.86
C THR A 74 11.52 -40.45 -4.68
N SER A 75 11.02 -41.48 -3.97
CA SER A 75 10.37 -42.67 -4.56
C SER A 75 9.07 -42.35 -5.33
N GLU A 76 8.59 -43.29 -6.15
CA GLU A 76 7.32 -43.11 -6.89
C GLU A 76 6.11 -43.15 -5.95
N GLY A 77 5.00 -42.53 -6.38
CA GLY A 77 3.74 -42.50 -5.62
C GLY A 77 3.67 -41.52 -4.44
N GLN A 78 4.78 -40.88 -4.05
CA GLN A 78 4.76 -39.88 -2.96
C GLN A 78 3.99 -38.60 -3.31
N ASN A 79 3.37 -37.99 -2.28
CA ASN A 79 2.63 -36.72 -2.38
C ASN A 79 3.52 -35.49 -2.65
N LEU A 80 4.81 -35.57 -2.32
CA LEU A 80 5.84 -34.58 -2.63
C LEU A 80 6.93 -35.23 -3.47
N LYS A 81 7.26 -34.64 -4.62
CA LYS A 81 8.35 -35.10 -5.50
C LYS A 81 9.51 -34.12 -5.43
N VAL A 82 10.65 -34.59 -4.93
CA VAL A 82 11.88 -33.79 -4.87
C VAL A 82 12.75 -34.05 -6.09
N ARG A 83 13.21 -32.97 -6.73
CA ARG A 83 14.16 -33.00 -7.86
C ARG A 83 15.42 -32.24 -7.51
N LEU A 84 16.58 -32.67 -8.00
CA LEU A 84 17.86 -31.97 -7.89
C LEU A 84 18.37 -31.56 -9.27
N ALA A 85 18.70 -30.29 -9.48
CA ALA A 85 19.36 -29.81 -10.70
C ALA A 85 20.73 -29.18 -10.39
N VAL A 86 21.70 -29.39 -11.28
CA VAL A 86 23.04 -28.78 -11.20
C VAL A 86 23.21 -27.80 -12.35
N LEU A 87 23.23 -26.51 -12.03
CA LEU A 87 23.38 -25.41 -13.00
C LEU A 87 24.85 -25.03 -13.19
N LYS A 88 25.22 -24.58 -14.39
CA LYS A 88 26.56 -24.03 -14.69
C LYS A 88 26.87 -22.80 -13.83
N LYS A 89 25.86 -21.95 -13.61
CA LYS A 89 25.88 -20.77 -12.74
C LYS A 89 24.47 -20.61 -12.14
N TYR A 90 24.38 -20.01 -10.96
CA TYR A 90 23.10 -19.53 -10.44
C TYR A 90 22.57 -18.38 -11.32
N ASP A 91 21.30 -18.48 -11.72
CA ASP A 91 20.56 -17.45 -12.46
C ASP A 91 19.08 -17.53 -12.08
N LYS A 92 18.54 -16.44 -11.52
CA LYS A 92 17.14 -16.31 -11.09
C LYS A 92 16.16 -16.57 -12.24
N LYS A 93 16.46 -16.10 -13.46
CA LYS A 93 15.61 -16.31 -14.65
C LYS A 93 15.57 -17.79 -15.04
N MET A 94 16.69 -18.50 -14.94
CA MET A 94 16.75 -19.94 -15.22
C MET A 94 16.09 -20.78 -14.12
N ILE A 95 16.09 -20.33 -12.87
CA ILE A 95 15.37 -20.98 -11.77
C ILE A 95 13.85 -20.82 -11.92
N GLN A 96 13.39 -19.63 -12.27
CA GLN A 96 12.00 -19.39 -12.62
C GLN A 96 11.58 -20.30 -13.79
N TYR A 97 12.36 -20.32 -14.88
CA TYR A 97 12.11 -21.19 -16.02
C TYR A 97 12.16 -22.70 -15.65
N PHE A 98 13.02 -23.12 -14.72
CA PHE A 98 13.08 -24.49 -14.21
C PHE A 98 11.80 -24.89 -13.46
N ALA A 99 11.30 -24.00 -12.61
CA ALA A 99 10.04 -24.17 -11.88
C ALA A 99 8.82 -24.22 -12.82
N GLU A 100 8.76 -23.34 -13.82
CA GLU A 100 7.66 -23.23 -14.77
C GLU A 100 7.60 -24.41 -15.76
N THR A 101 8.74 -24.80 -16.34
CA THR A 101 8.77 -25.80 -17.43
C THR A 101 8.70 -27.25 -16.95
N MET A 102 9.19 -27.57 -15.75
CA MET A 102 9.19 -28.94 -15.24
C MET A 102 7.88 -29.35 -14.53
N VAL A 103 6.74 -29.15 -15.20
CA VAL A 103 5.42 -29.71 -14.82
C VAL A 103 4.94 -29.27 -13.44
N GLY A 104 4.25 -28.12 -13.39
CA GLY A 104 3.51 -27.66 -12.21
C GLY A 104 2.34 -26.75 -12.60
N LEU A 105 2.63 -25.58 -13.16
CA LEU A 105 1.63 -24.54 -13.46
C LEU A 105 0.59 -24.97 -14.51
N THR A 106 1.03 -25.39 -15.69
CA THR A 106 0.14 -25.60 -16.86
C THR A 106 -0.92 -26.69 -16.64
N SER A 107 -0.67 -27.71 -15.81
CA SER A 107 -1.64 -28.77 -15.52
C SER A 107 -2.65 -28.42 -14.42
N TYR A 108 -2.31 -27.44 -13.56
CA TYR A 108 -3.19 -26.94 -12.49
C TYR A 108 -4.04 -25.76 -12.97
N GLN A 109 -3.41 -24.74 -13.56
CA GLN A 109 -4.09 -23.52 -14.02
C GLN A 109 -5.11 -23.78 -15.14
N ALA A 110 -4.81 -24.70 -16.08
CA ALA A 110 -5.71 -25.04 -17.18
C ALA A 110 -7.01 -25.75 -16.74
N ARG A 111 -7.11 -26.22 -15.49
CA ARG A 111 -8.33 -26.81 -14.93
C ARG A 111 -9.06 -25.89 -13.95
N MET A 112 -8.36 -24.97 -13.28
CA MET A 112 -8.99 -24.00 -12.37
C MET A 112 -9.69 -22.83 -13.10
N ARG A 113 -9.26 -22.48 -14.33
CA ARG A 113 -10.02 -21.54 -15.19
C ARG A 113 -11.34 -22.15 -15.67
N GLY A 114 -12.36 -22.12 -14.81
CA GLY A 114 -13.74 -22.49 -15.14
C GLY A 114 -14.50 -23.33 -14.10
N VAL A 115 -13.81 -23.90 -13.10
CA VAL A 115 -14.48 -24.70 -12.06
C VAL A 115 -15.03 -23.78 -10.97
N LYS A 116 -16.30 -23.41 -11.06
CA LYS A 116 -17.04 -22.86 -9.91
C LYS A 116 -17.05 -23.90 -8.79
N GLN A 117 -16.65 -23.50 -7.59
CA GLN A 117 -16.86 -24.30 -6.39
C GLN A 117 -18.37 -24.40 -6.16
N VAL A 118 -18.92 -25.62 -6.25
CA VAL A 118 -20.34 -25.89 -5.97
C VAL A 118 -20.49 -26.02 -4.46
N GLU A 119 -21.36 -25.21 -3.85
CA GLU A 119 -21.67 -25.33 -2.42
C GLU A 119 -22.05 -26.77 -2.06
N GLY A 120 -21.46 -27.29 -0.97
CA GLY A 120 -21.72 -28.64 -0.49
C GLY A 120 -20.84 -29.77 -1.08
N ARG A 121 -19.81 -29.47 -1.88
CA ARG A 121 -18.77 -30.45 -2.25
C ARG A 121 -17.41 -30.09 -1.62
N GLU A 122 -16.67 -31.11 -1.18
CA GLU A 122 -15.28 -30.95 -0.74
C GLU A 122 -14.43 -30.30 -1.85
N PRO A 123 -13.44 -29.45 -1.48
CA PRO A 123 -12.57 -28.82 -2.46
C PRO A 123 -11.83 -29.86 -3.30
N TYR A 124 -11.69 -29.61 -4.60
CA TYR A 124 -11.00 -30.52 -5.53
C TYR A 124 -9.51 -30.62 -5.19
N ILE A 125 -9.13 -31.66 -4.45
CA ILE A 125 -7.72 -31.99 -4.19
C ILE A 125 -7.15 -32.63 -5.46
N SER A 126 -6.22 -31.93 -6.11
CA SER A 126 -5.50 -32.46 -7.27
C SER A 126 -4.75 -33.75 -6.93
N ASN A 127 -4.87 -34.78 -7.77
CA ASN A 127 -4.09 -36.02 -7.61
C ASN A 127 -2.59 -35.83 -7.92
N ASN A 128 -2.19 -34.76 -8.62
CA ASN A 128 -0.78 -34.52 -8.97
C ASN A 128 0.05 -34.16 -7.72
N PRO A 129 1.25 -34.74 -7.51
CA PRO A 129 2.09 -34.42 -6.36
C PRO A 129 2.60 -32.98 -6.42
N TYR A 130 2.92 -32.41 -5.25
CA TYR A 130 3.67 -31.16 -5.17
C TYR A 130 5.13 -31.38 -5.55
N PHE A 131 5.82 -30.32 -5.97
CA PHE A 131 7.24 -30.37 -6.29
C PHE A 131 8.06 -29.50 -5.36
N LEU A 132 9.18 -30.04 -4.89
CA LEU A 132 10.23 -29.31 -4.20
C LEU A 132 11.48 -29.41 -5.06
N HIS A 133 12.05 -28.27 -5.41
CA HIS A 133 13.16 -28.18 -6.34
C HIS A 133 14.44 -27.85 -5.58
N PHE A 134 15.32 -28.82 -5.46
CA PHE A 134 16.69 -28.63 -5.02
C PHE A 134 17.52 -28.19 -6.22
N VAL A 135 18.28 -27.11 -6.07
CA VAL A 135 19.17 -26.58 -7.10
C VAL A 135 20.54 -26.33 -6.46
N THR A 136 21.60 -26.60 -7.21
CA THR A 136 22.98 -26.25 -6.84
C THR A 136 23.77 -25.85 -8.08
N THR A 137 25.01 -25.40 -7.91
CA THR A 137 25.91 -25.07 -9.04
C THR A 137 27.02 -26.10 -9.21
N ALA A 138 27.79 -25.99 -10.29
CA ALA A 138 29.01 -26.78 -10.51
C ALA A 138 30.04 -26.70 -9.36
N LYS A 139 29.97 -25.68 -8.49
CA LYS A 139 30.82 -25.57 -7.29
C LYS A 139 30.36 -26.42 -6.11
N TYR A 140 29.09 -26.84 -6.11
CA TYR A 140 28.43 -27.54 -5.00
C TYR A 140 28.62 -26.82 -3.64
N ASP A 141 28.67 -25.49 -3.63
CA ASP A 141 28.96 -24.67 -2.45
C ASP A 141 27.74 -24.39 -1.57
N ARG A 142 26.54 -24.56 -2.11
CA ARG A 142 25.27 -24.34 -1.39
C ARG A 142 24.10 -25.08 -2.06
N LEU A 143 23.02 -25.25 -1.30
CA LEU A 143 21.78 -25.88 -1.77
C LEU A 143 20.63 -24.88 -1.70
N TRP A 144 20.09 -24.51 -2.87
CA TRP A 144 18.84 -23.76 -2.97
C TRP A 144 17.67 -24.73 -2.94
N VAL A 145 16.67 -24.46 -2.11
CA VAL A 145 15.44 -25.23 -2.00
C VAL A 145 14.28 -24.31 -2.37
N ILE A 146 13.59 -24.65 -3.45
CA ILE A 146 12.56 -23.82 -4.08
C ILE A 146 11.22 -24.54 -3.99
N PHE A 147 10.21 -23.85 -3.46
CA PHE A 147 8.83 -24.32 -3.37
C PHE A 147 7.89 -23.30 -4.02
N ASN A 148 6.90 -23.77 -4.76
CA ASN A 148 6.03 -22.93 -5.60
C ASN A 148 4.55 -23.13 -5.23
N GLU A 149 3.81 -22.02 -5.15
CA GLU A 149 2.36 -22.02 -5.03
C GLU A 149 1.77 -21.04 -6.06
N ALA A 150 0.95 -21.56 -6.97
CA ALA A 150 0.49 -20.84 -8.17
C ALA A 150 1.65 -20.21 -8.99
N GLU A 151 1.68 -18.87 -9.11
CA GLU A 151 2.73 -18.10 -9.81
C GLU A 151 3.80 -17.55 -8.84
N GLN A 152 3.70 -17.89 -7.55
CA GLN A 152 4.62 -17.43 -6.52
C GLN A 152 5.66 -18.51 -6.18
N MET A 153 6.88 -18.06 -5.93
CA MET A 153 8.05 -18.88 -5.59
C MET A 153 8.64 -18.42 -4.26
N ARG A 154 8.89 -19.38 -3.36
CA ARG A 154 9.65 -19.18 -2.12
C ARG A 154 10.94 -19.99 -2.12
N VAL A 155 12.06 -19.32 -1.84
CA VAL A 155 13.42 -19.89 -1.94
C VAL A 155 14.15 -19.84 -0.60
N LEU A 156 14.60 -21.01 -0.14
CA LEU A 156 15.49 -21.18 1.01
C LEU A 156 16.90 -21.55 0.53
N VAL A 157 17.94 -21.17 1.27
CA VAL A 157 19.34 -21.52 0.94
C VAL A 157 20.08 -22.08 2.15
N PHE A 158 20.58 -23.29 2.01
CA PHE A 158 21.51 -23.88 2.96
C PHE A 158 22.94 -23.58 2.50
N ARG A 159 23.72 -22.91 3.36
CA ARG A 159 25.13 -22.54 3.15
C ARG A 159 26.04 -23.47 3.98
N ASN A 160 26.94 -22.90 4.78
CA ASN A 160 27.93 -23.62 5.59
C ASN A 160 27.42 -23.98 7.00
N ARG A 161 26.27 -23.43 7.41
CA ARG A 161 25.57 -23.67 8.67
C ARG A 161 24.09 -23.41 8.50
N LEU A 162 23.29 -23.82 9.48
CA LEU A 162 21.91 -23.36 9.62
C LEU A 162 21.89 -21.92 10.16
N SER A 163 21.04 -21.06 9.59
CA SER A 163 20.69 -19.77 10.22
C SER A 163 19.67 -19.95 11.34
N GLN A 164 19.55 -18.94 12.21
CA GLN A 164 18.70 -19.01 13.40
C GLN A 164 17.23 -19.36 13.08
N THR A 165 16.69 -18.76 12.02
CA THR A 165 15.33 -19.06 11.54
C THR A 165 15.21 -20.48 10.96
N GLN A 166 16.21 -20.97 10.23
CA GLN A 166 16.23 -22.34 9.70
C GLN A 166 16.16 -23.38 10.82
N TYR A 167 16.97 -23.17 11.87
CA TYR A 167 17.05 -24.05 13.03
C TYR A 167 15.78 -24.01 13.90
N ASN A 168 15.28 -22.80 14.26
CA ASN A 168 14.20 -22.65 15.23
C ASN A 168 12.78 -22.73 14.64
N LYS A 169 12.58 -22.35 13.35
CA LYS A 169 11.24 -22.24 12.74
C LYS A 169 11.03 -23.22 11.59
N ILE A 170 11.96 -23.28 10.64
CA ILE A 170 11.73 -24.00 9.37
C ILE A 170 11.86 -25.52 9.56
N LEU A 171 13.04 -26.00 9.99
CA LEU A 171 13.27 -27.43 10.14
C LEU A 171 12.30 -28.10 11.14
N PRO A 172 11.94 -27.50 12.29
CA PRO A 172 10.94 -28.08 13.19
C PRO A 172 9.57 -28.32 12.53
N VAL A 173 9.13 -27.43 11.63
CA VAL A 173 7.87 -27.61 10.86
C VAL A 173 8.00 -28.70 9.80
N TRP A 174 9.18 -28.87 9.20
CA TRP A 174 9.43 -29.87 8.16
C TRP A 174 9.53 -31.30 8.70
N LYS A 175 9.75 -31.48 10.00
CA LYS A 175 9.98 -32.80 10.63
C LYS A 175 8.79 -33.75 10.42
N ASN A 176 9.02 -34.88 9.75
CA ASN A 176 8.00 -35.89 9.42
C ASN A 176 6.75 -35.32 8.72
N ILE A 177 6.90 -34.24 7.93
CA ILE A 177 5.78 -33.58 7.25
C ILE A 177 5.08 -34.49 6.22
N SER A 178 5.73 -35.56 5.76
CA SER A 178 5.15 -36.61 4.90
C SER A 178 3.90 -37.28 5.49
N ALA A 179 3.80 -37.35 6.83
CA ALA A 179 2.66 -37.93 7.54
C ALA A 179 1.41 -37.04 7.54
N ARG A 180 1.51 -35.78 7.06
CA ARG A 180 0.40 -34.84 7.01
C ARG A 180 -0.48 -35.04 5.76
N PRO A 181 -1.80 -34.78 5.85
CA PRO A 181 -2.65 -34.65 4.68
C PRO A 181 -2.05 -33.69 3.65
N LYS A 182 -2.17 -34.05 2.37
CA LYS A 182 -1.56 -33.34 1.25
C LYS A 182 -1.82 -31.81 1.24
N PRO A 183 -3.05 -31.29 1.49
CA PRO A 183 -3.27 -29.84 1.57
C PRO A 183 -2.58 -29.19 2.78
N GLU A 184 -2.56 -29.86 3.94
CA GLU A 184 -1.90 -29.36 5.15
C GLU A 184 -0.37 -29.29 4.96
N MET A 185 0.22 -30.30 4.33
CA MET A 185 1.63 -30.36 3.97
C MET A 185 2.06 -29.15 3.13
N ALA A 186 1.35 -28.84 2.05
CA ALA A 186 1.70 -27.71 1.19
C ALA A 186 1.58 -26.36 1.92
N ARG A 187 0.49 -26.16 2.68
CA ARG A 187 0.28 -24.95 3.49
C ARG A 187 1.38 -24.76 4.54
N LEU A 188 1.81 -25.84 5.20
CA LEU A 188 2.90 -25.81 6.18
C LEU A 188 4.26 -25.52 5.53
N LEU A 189 4.56 -26.12 4.38
CA LEU A 189 5.76 -25.80 3.60
C LEU A 189 5.77 -24.31 3.19
N TRP A 190 4.70 -23.83 2.56
CA TRP A 190 4.57 -22.43 2.14
C TRP A 190 4.75 -21.46 3.30
N LYS A 191 4.03 -21.70 4.41
CA LYS A 191 4.07 -20.85 5.61
C LYS A 191 5.41 -20.89 6.33
N SER A 192 6.11 -22.03 6.34
CA SER A 192 7.45 -22.13 6.93
C SER A 192 8.51 -21.32 6.18
N LEU A 193 8.25 -20.98 4.92
CA LEU A 193 9.12 -20.19 4.05
C LEU A 193 8.69 -18.71 3.98
N ASP A 194 7.94 -18.21 4.96
CA ASP A 194 7.50 -16.81 4.95
C ASP A 194 8.57 -15.85 5.46
N ILE A 195 9.00 -14.93 4.58
CA ILE A 195 9.96 -13.87 4.91
C ILE A 195 9.48 -12.96 6.04
N LYS A 196 8.15 -12.78 6.25
CA LYS A 196 7.59 -11.99 7.36
C LYS A 196 8.13 -12.46 8.72
N GLU A 197 8.33 -13.76 8.91
CA GLU A 197 8.79 -14.34 10.17
C GLU A 197 10.30 -14.18 10.41
N VAL A 198 11.12 -14.17 9.36
CA VAL A 198 12.54 -13.78 9.44
C VAL A 198 12.62 -12.30 9.81
N ASN A 199 11.85 -11.47 9.10
CA ASN A 199 11.89 -10.02 9.22
C ASN A 199 11.48 -9.55 10.63
N LYS A 200 10.47 -10.19 11.22
CA LYS A 200 10.02 -9.90 12.59
C LYS A 200 11.07 -10.25 13.65
N GLU A 201 11.83 -11.32 13.44
CA GLU A 201 12.87 -11.81 14.37
C GLU A 201 14.13 -10.94 14.30
N PHE A 202 14.63 -10.67 13.10
CA PHE A 202 15.78 -9.78 12.91
C PHE A 202 15.49 -8.35 13.37
N TYR A 203 14.30 -7.80 13.06
CA TYR A 203 13.90 -6.48 13.58
C TYR A 203 13.98 -6.39 15.11
N LYS A 204 13.50 -7.42 15.82
CA LYS A 204 13.54 -7.45 17.29
C LYS A 204 14.97 -7.31 17.81
N HIS A 205 15.92 -8.06 17.24
CA HIS A 205 17.32 -8.00 17.66
C HIS A 205 18.02 -6.70 17.26
N ILE A 206 17.73 -6.14 16.08
CA ILE A 206 18.24 -4.82 15.71
C ILE A 206 17.71 -3.73 16.66
N LYS A 207 16.44 -3.82 17.07
CA LYS A 207 15.88 -2.91 18.09
C LYS A 207 16.60 -3.04 19.43
N GLU A 208 16.78 -4.26 19.94
CA GLU A 208 17.52 -4.50 21.19
C GLU A 208 18.93 -3.89 21.14
N ARG A 209 19.63 -3.99 20.00
CA ARG A 209 20.96 -3.37 19.80
C ARG A 209 20.90 -1.86 19.70
N PHE A 210 19.90 -1.30 19.02
CA PHE A 210 19.67 0.15 18.92
C PHE A 210 19.39 0.77 20.30
N ASP A 211 18.43 0.21 21.06
CA ASP A 211 18.07 0.69 22.40
C ASP A 211 19.30 0.64 23.34
N THR A 212 20.12 -0.42 23.22
CA THR A 212 21.40 -0.55 23.94
C THR A 212 22.40 0.55 23.55
N LEU A 213 22.54 0.88 22.25
CA LEU A 213 23.47 1.91 21.78
C LEU A 213 23.07 3.31 22.29
N VAL A 214 21.77 3.65 22.19
CA VAL A 214 21.26 4.93 22.68
C VAL A 214 21.42 5.05 24.19
N GLY A 215 21.11 4.00 24.95
CA GLY A 215 21.32 3.97 26.40
C GLY A 215 22.81 4.14 26.78
N PHE A 216 23.70 3.41 26.11
CA PHE A 216 25.15 3.50 26.28
C PHE A 216 25.70 4.90 25.98
N ALA A 217 25.32 5.49 24.84
CA ALA A 217 25.77 6.80 24.42
C ALA A 217 25.29 7.92 25.36
N LYS A 218 24.05 7.83 25.87
CA LYS A 218 23.51 8.76 26.90
C LYS A 218 24.27 8.70 28.24
N ILE A 219 24.89 7.56 28.57
CA ILE A 219 25.64 7.40 29.83
C ILE A 219 27.08 7.93 29.69
N GLN A 220 27.71 7.74 28.52
CA GLN A 220 29.11 8.10 28.28
C GLN A 220 29.30 9.53 27.75
N ASN A 221 28.27 10.19 27.24
CA ASN A 221 28.36 11.54 26.68
C ASN A 221 27.45 12.55 27.40
N THR A 222 27.98 13.75 27.63
CA THR A 222 27.30 14.86 28.33
C THR A 222 26.99 16.06 27.43
N GLY A 223 27.40 16.06 26.15
CA GLY A 223 27.36 17.24 25.28
C GLY A 223 26.27 17.29 24.20
N LEU A 224 25.77 16.15 23.71
CA LEU A 224 24.78 16.10 22.63
C LEU A 224 23.35 15.92 23.15
N ASN A 225 22.37 16.44 22.40
CA ASN A 225 20.97 16.22 22.70
C ASN A 225 20.54 14.78 22.37
N GLU A 226 19.38 14.37 22.89
CA GLU A 226 18.90 12.99 22.73
C GLU A 226 18.59 12.61 21.28
N GLU A 227 18.16 13.56 20.43
CA GLU A 227 17.81 13.27 19.04
C GLU A 227 19.06 13.07 18.17
N ALA A 228 20.11 13.86 18.39
CA ALA A 228 21.43 13.69 17.78
C ALA A 228 22.03 12.29 18.08
N VAL A 229 21.89 11.81 19.33
CA VAL A 229 22.34 10.46 19.71
C VAL A 229 21.57 9.36 18.96
N LYS A 230 20.27 9.54 18.72
CA LYS A 230 19.44 8.60 17.93
C LYS A 230 19.78 8.63 16.45
N GLN A 231 19.96 9.83 15.88
CA GLN A 231 20.38 10.01 14.49
C GLN A 231 21.73 9.31 14.25
N PHE A 232 22.72 9.52 15.13
CA PHE A 232 23.98 8.76 15.09
C PHE A 232 23.76 7.25 15.14
N ALA A 233 22.96 6.76 16.10
CA ALA A 233 22.71 5.33 16.26
C ALA A 233 22.04 4.69 15.04
N VAL A 234 21.07 5.37 14.42
CA VAL A 234 20.44 4.90 13.17
C VAL A 234 21.41 4.97 12.00
N ARG A 235 22.15 6.07 11.80
CA ARG A 235 23.12 6.20 10.71
C ARG A 235 24.26 5.19 10.84
N LEU A 236 24.76 4.92 12.06
CA LEU A 236 25.77 3.88 12.32
C LEU A 236 25.26 2.49 11.91
N ILE A 237 24.07 2.10 12.36
CA ILE A 237 23.44 0.82 12.00
C ILE A 237 23.18 0.76 10.48
N GLY A 238 22.67 1.85 9.88
CA GLY A 238 22.42 1.98 8.44
C GLY A 238 23.67 1.81 7.59
N ARG A 239 24.73 2.58 7.88
CA ARG A 239 26.05 2.47 7.22
C ARG A 239 26.63 1.06 7.36
N TYR A 240 26.51 0.44 8.54
CA TYR A 240 27.06 -0.90 8.77
C TYR A 240 26.28 -1.97 8.00
N ILE A 241 24.94 -1.97 8.04
CA ILE A 241 24.14 -2.95 7.29
C ILE A 241 24.28 -2.71 5.77
N PHE A 242 24.40 -1.47 5.31
CA PHE A 242 24.74 -1.18 3.91
C PHE A 242 26.07 -1.83 3.51
N CYS A 243 27.11 -1.68 4.34
CA CYS A 243 28.40 -2.37 4.14
C CYS A 243 28.27 -3.90 4.20
N TRP A 244 27.32 -4.44 4.98
CA TRP A 244 27.02 -5.87 5.03
C TRP A 244 26.43 -6.40 3.71
N PHE A 245 25.52 -5.66 3.06
CA PHE A 245 25.06 -5.99 1.71
C PHE A 245 26.19 -5.90 0.66
N LEU A 246 27.08 -4.91 0.77
CA LEU A 246 28.28 -4.83 -0.08
C LEU A 246 29.23 -6.01 0.15
N LYS A 247 29.28 -6.54 1.38
CA LYS A 247 30.02 -7.75 1.73
C LYS A 247 29.41 -9.01 1.11
N GLU A 248 28.09 -9.15 1.09
CA GLU A 248 27.43 -10.27 0.37
C GLU A 248 27.62 -10.17 -1.16
N LYS A 249 27.75 -8.95 -1.71
CA LYS A 249 28.15 -8.73 -3.10
C LYS A 249 29.65 -8.98 -3.36
N GLY A 250 30.47 -9.11 -2.32
CA GLY A 250 31.93 -9.28 -2.40
C GLY A 250 32.72 -7.98 -2.67
N VAL A 251 32.06 -6.82 -2.63
CA VAL A 251 32.69 -5.49 -2.78
C VAL A 251 33.53 -5.14 -1.55
N ILE A 252 33.04 -5.49 -0.36
CA ILE A 252 33.78 -5.39 0.90
C ILE A 252 34.23 -6.79 1.35
N PRO A 253 35.51 -6.99 1.73
CA PRO A 253 35.96 -8.29 2.22
C PRO A 253 35.23 -8.74 3.49
N GLU A 254 34.71 -9.97 3.52
CA GLU A 254 34.00 -10.53 4.68
C GLU A 254 34.78 -10.43 5.99
N LYS A 255 36.09 -10.72 5.93
CA LYS A 255 36.97 -10.63 7.10
C LYS A 255 37.04 -9.23 7.71
N LEU A 256 36.75 -8.16 6.95
CA LEU A 256 36.79 -6.79 7.47
C LEU A 256 35.62 -6.49 8.42
N LEU A 257 34.47 -7.12 8.20
CA LEU A 257 33.24 -6.88 8.97
C LEU A 257 32.93 -7.99 9.98
N ALA A 258 33.73 -9.06 10.04
CA ALA A 258 33.48 -10.21 10.92
C ALA A 258 33.64 -9.87 12.42
N SER A 259 32.81 -10.47 13.27
CA SER A 259 32.83 -10.26 14.73
C SER A 259 34.15 -10.66 15.38
N SER A 260 34.87 -11.62 14.79
CA SER A 260 36.21 -12.06 15.21
C SER A 260 37.28 -10.98 14.98
N THR A 261 37.21 -10.25 13.86
CA THR A 261 38.14 -9.15 13.54
C THR A 261 37.93 -7.97 14.48
N ILE A 262 36.67 -7.61 14.77
CA ILE A 262 36.33 -6.54 15.72
C ILE A 262 36.86 -6.89 17.11
N SER A 263 36.62 -8.13 17.56
CA SER A 263 37.07 -8.59 18.89
C SER A 263 38.60 -8.69 19.01
N GLY A 264 39.31 -8.89 17.90
CA GLY A 264 40.76 -8.99 17.84
C GLY A 264 41.50 -7.66 17.59
N THR A 265 40.78 -6.56 17.31
CA THR A 265 41.38 -5.27 16.92
C THR A 265 41.01 -4.18 17.91
N ALA A 266 42.00 -3.71 18.69
CA ALA A 266 41.79 -2.63 19.65
C ALA A 266 41.43 -1.30 18.93
N GLY A 267 40.32 -0.68 19.34
CA GLY A 267 39.84 0.55 18.71
C GLY A 267 39.39 0.36 17.26
N PHE A 268 38.81 -0.80 16.90
CA PHE A 268 38.32 -1.08 15.54
C PHE A 268 37.36 0.01 15.03
N ASP A 269 36.47 0.50 15.89
CA ASP A 269 35.58 1.63 15.63
C ASP A 269 36.30 2.87 15.09
N LYS A 270 37.39 3.30 15.74
CA LYS A 270 38.13 4.53 15.40
C LYS A 270 39.21 4.31 14.36
N ASN A 271 39.87 3.15 14.39
CA ASN A 271 41.02 2.83 13.56
C ASN A 271 40.62 2.19 12.22
N VAL A 272 39.48 1.49 12.14
CA VAL A 272 39.07 0.73 10.95
C VAL A 272 37.71 1.21 10.41
N LEU A 273 36.68 1.29 11.26
CA LEU A 273 35.31 1.55 10.82
C LEU A 273 35.08 3.01 10.37
N ALA A 274 35.47 4.01 11.18
CA ALA A 274 35.37 5.41 10.78
C ALA A 274 36.24 5.72 9.53
N PRO A 275 37.49 5.24 9.41
CA PRO A 275 38.27 5.35 8.17
C PRO A 275 37.68 4.60 6.96
N LEU A 276 36.98 3.48 7.16
CA LEU A 276 36.24 2.81 6.09
C LEU A 276 35.11 3.71 5.55
N PHE A 277 34.31 4.32 6.43
CA PHE A 277 33.24 5.24 6.02
C PHE A 277 33.81 6.51 5.37
N PHE A 278 34.52 7.33 6.14
CA PHE A 278 34.83 8.70 5.75
C PHE A 278 36.08 8.85 4.85
N LYS A 279 37.03 7.92 4.93
CA LYS A 279 38.33 8.00 4.20
C LYS A 279 38.51 6.94 3.11
N THR A 280 37.58 5.98 3.01
CA THR A 280 37.57 4.96 1.94
C THR A 280 36.33 5.16 1.09
N LEU A 281 35.14 4.81 1.57
CA LEU A 281 33.90 4.86 0.79
C LEU A 281 33.58 6.30 0.33
N ASN A 282 33.90 7.32 1.14
CA ASN A 282 33.79 8.74 0.78
C ASN A 282 35.13 9.41 0.33
N THR A 283 36.05 8.68 -0.29
CA THR A 283 37.25 9.29 -0.93
C THR A 283 37.58 8.60 -2.26
N PRO A 284 37.77 9.35 -3.38
CA PRO A 284 38.16 8.80 -4.68
C PRO A 284 39.42 7.93 -4.62
N VAL A 285 39.41 6.81 -5.34
CA VAL A 285 40.47 5.77 -5.30
C VAL A 285 41.86 6.29 -5.72
N THR A 286 41.89 7.36 -6.52
CA THR A 286 43.09 8.09 -6.96
C THR A 286 43.70 8.96 -5.88
N GLU A 287 42.89 9.58 -5.02
CA GLU A 287 43.35 10.49 -3.94
C GLU A 287 43.88 9.72 -2.72
N ARG A 288 43.47 8.46 -2.56
CA ARG A 288 43.85 7.62 -1.42
C ARG A 288 45.36 7.33 -1.32
N GLU A 289 46.14 7.54 -2.38
CA GLU A 289 47.59 7.27 -2.33
C GLU A 289 48.38 8.25 -1.43
N ILE A 290 47.76 9.37 -1.02
CA ILE A 290 48.38 10.44 -0.23
C ILE A 290 48.31 10.17 1.28
N ILE A 291 47.42 9.29 1.73
CA ILE A 291 47.20 8.96 3.14
C ILE A 291 48.04 7.72 3.51
N GLN A 292 48.51 7.63 4.76
CA GLN A 292 49.34 6.51 5.27
C GLN A 292 48.85 5.14 4.76
N PRO A 293 49.76 4.18 4.45
CA PRO A 293 49.49 3.00 3.63
C PRO A 293 48.21 2.26 4.05
N PHE A 294 47.10 2.60 3.38
CA PHE A 294 45.74 2.26 3.79
C PHE A 294 45.53 0.77 4.08
N ASN A 295 46.19 -0.10 3.31
CA ASN A 295 46.09 -1.54 3.42
C ASN A 295 46.69 -2.12 4.74
N GLN A 296 47.47 -1.32 5.49
CA GLN A 296 47.94 -1.67 6.84
C GLN A 296 46.88 -1.37 7.91
N ILE A 297 46.00 -0.40 7.65
CA ILE A 297 44.94 0.06 8.56
C ILE A 297 43.64 -0.71 8.30
N ILE A 298 43.32 -0.93 7.02
CA ILE A 298 42.12 -1.63 6.55
C ILE A 298 42.55 -2.73 5.57
N PRO A 299 42.62 -4.01 6.00
CA PRO A 299 43.02 -5.11 5.12
C PRO A 299 42.09 -5.26 3.92
N GLY A 300 42.63 -5.08 2.71
CA GLY A 300 41.87 -5.17 1.46
C GLY A 300 41.24 -3.84 0.98
N ALA A 301 41.51 -2.70 1.64
CA ALA A 301 40.99 -1.39 1.20
C ALA A 301 41.36 -1.01 -0.24
N ASN A 302 42.47 -1.55 -0.77
CA ASN A 302 42.94 -1.29 -2.12
C ASN A 302 42.01 -1.81 -3.23
N SER A 303 40.96 -2.58 -2.92
CA SER A 303 39.92 -3.00 -3.87
C SER A 303 38.52 -2.44 -3.56
N ILE A 304 38.35 -1.68 -2.47
CA ILE A 304 37.05 -1.11 -2.09
C ILE A 304 36.79 0.14 -2.96
N PRO A 305 35.62 0.30 -3.61
CA PRO A 305 35.32 1.47 -4.44
C PRO A 305 35.13 2.76 -3.63
N TYR A 306 35.07 3.87 -4.34
CA TYR A 306 34.48 5.13 -3.90
C TYR A 306 32.97 5.10 -4.22
N LEU A 307 32.13 5.53 -3.28
CA LEU A 307 30.67 5.50 -3.42
C LEU A 307 30.02 6.88 -3.35
N ASN A 308 30.79 7.98 -3.34
CA ASN A 308 30.32 9.35 -3.07
C ASN A 308 29.90 9.61 -1.60
N GLY A 309 29.67 10.89 -1.31
CA GLY A 309 29.36 11.48 0.00
C GLY A 309 28.12 10.89 0.66
N GLY A 310 26.92 11.30 0.23
CA GLY A 310 25.61 10.86 0.75
C GLY A 310 25.63 10.16 2.12
N LEU A 311 25.48 8.83 2.12
CA LEU A 311 25.45 7.99 3.33
C LEU A 311 26.72 8.05 4.20
N PHE A 312 27.86 8.38 3.61
CA PHE A 312 29.20 8.38 4.22
C PHE A 312 29.80 9.79 4.35
N ASP A 313 28.99 10.85 4.19
CA ASP A 313 29.37 12.21 4.57
C ASP A 313 29.42 12.31 6.10
N PHE A 314 30.34 13.14 6.59
CA PHE A 314 30.54 13.35 8.03
C PHE A 314 29.51 14.36 8.54
N HIS A 315 28.68 13.96 9.48
CA HIS A 315 27.69 14.83 10.11
C HIS A 315 28.11 15.27 11.51
N THR A 316 27.44 16.29 12.05
CA THR A 316 27.70 16.84 13.39
C THR A 316 27.61 15.81 14.52
N GLU A 317 26.82 14.75 14.35
CA GLU A 317 26.64 13.69 15.33
C GLU A 317 27.77 12.65 15.28
N ASP A 318 28.55 12.59 14.19
CA ASP A 318 29.63 11.62 14.00
C ASP A 318 30.85 11.89 14.90
N VAL A 319 30.88 13.01 15.63
CA VAL A 319 31.83 13.25 16.75
C VAL A 319 31.74 12.15 17.83
N LEU A 320 30.63 11.41 17.89
CA LEU A 320 30.44 10.26 18.78
C LEU A 320 31.42 9.11 18.49
N PHE A 321 31.98 8.99 17.29
CA PHE A 321 33.04 8.01 17.02
C PHE A 321 34.29 8.25 17.89
N ASP A 322 34.65 9.51 18.15
CA ASP A 322 35.81 9.83 18.98
C ASP A 322 35.49 9.72 20.49
N GLN A 323 34.24 9.99 20.87
CA GLN A 323 33.80 10.11 22.27
C GLN A 323 33.40 8.77 22.92
N LEU A 324 32.93 7.79 22.14
CA LEU A 324 32.48 6.49 22.65
C LEU A 324 33.54 5.39 22.49
N ASP A 325 33.37 4.25 23.18
CA ASP A 325 34.05 2.97 22.85
C ASP A 325 33.01 1.98 22.30
N LEU A 326 32.90 1.93 20.98
CA LEU A 326 31.84 1.17 20.31
C LEU A 326 32.21 -0.31 20.10
N ASN A 327 33.45 -0.73 20.36
CA ASN A 327 33.96 -2.04 19.97
C ASN A 327 33.18 -3.22 20.55
N ASN A 328 32.89 -3.17 21.86
CA ASN A 328 32.10 -4.20 22.53
C ASN A 328 30.66 -4.25 21.99
N TRP A 329 30.04 -3.09 21.77
CA TRP A 329 28.70 -3.02 21.20
C TRP A 329 28.68 -3.56 19.75
N LEU A 330 29.60 -3.10 18.90
CA LEU A 330 29.78 -3.54 17.51
C LEU A 330 29.96 -5.06 17.43
N ALA A 331 30.82 -5.65 18.26
CA ALA A 331 31.02 -7.10 18.28
C ALA A 331 29.72 -7.87 18.61
N THR A 332 28.85 -7.35 19.50
CA THR A 332 27.55 -7.96 19.78
C THR A 332 26.48 -7.68 18.72
N PHE A 333 26.56 -6.54 18.04
CA PHE A 333 25.70 -6.18 16.92
C PHE A 333 26.00 -7.04 15.68
N VAL A 334 27.27 -7.21 15.33
CA VAL A 334 27.69 -8.03 14.20
C VAL A 334 27.38 -9.51 14.40
N LYS A 335 27.46 -10.04 15.63
CA LYS A 335 27.00 -11.41 15.91
C LYS A 335 25.54 -11.61 15.54
N VAL A 336 24.67 -10.61 15.76
CA VAL A 336 23.29 -10.65 15.26
C VAL A 336 23.25 -10.68 13.73
N LEU A 337 24.06 -9.87 13.02
CA LEU A 337 24.11 -9.92 11.56
C LEU A 337 24.60 -11.28 11.03
N GLU A 338 25.52 -11.93 11.75
CA GLU A 338 26.06 -13.26 11.42
C GLU A 338 25.01 -14.39 11.59
N GLU A 339 24.03 -14.25 12.49
CA GLU A 339 22.99 -15.26 12.76
C GLU A 339 21.93 -15.39 11.64
N PHE A 340 21.85 -14.42 10.72
CA PHE A 340 20.84 -14.34 9.66
C PHE A 340 21.48 -14.45 8.26
N ASP A 341 20.77 -15.10 7.34
CA ASP A 341 21.13 -15.09 5.92
C ASP A 341 20.71 -13.77 5.28
N PHE A 342 21.59 -13.19 4.45
CA PHE A 342 21.31 -11.99 3.66
C PHE A 342 21.25 -12.32 2.16
N THR A 343 20.51 -11.51 1.41
CA THR A 343 20.44 -11.59 -0.05
C THR A 343 20.60 -10.21 -0.69
N VAL A 344 21.20 -10.16 -1.88
CA VAL A 344 21.25 -8.97 -2.72
C VAL A 344 20.08 -8.89 -3.71
N ASP A 345 19.34 -10.00 -3.88
CA ASP A 345 18.12 -10.02 -4.68
C ASP A 345 16.95 -9.48 -3.84
N GLU A 346 16.41 -8.31 -4.20
CA GLU A 346 15.18 -7.78 -3.57
C GLU A 346 13.99 -8.70 -3.92
N SER A 347 13.13 -8.96 -2.93
CA SER A 347 11.90 -9.74 -3.12
C SER A 347 10.90 -9.00 -4.02
N ASN A 348 10.02 -9.73 -4.70
CA ASN A 348 8.89 -9.19 -5.42
C ASN A 348 7.64 -10.07 -5.23
N SER A 349 6.50 -9.69 -5.81
CA SER A 349 5.22 -10.40 -5.68
C SER A 349 5.20 -11.83 -6.24
N GLN A 350 6.20 -12.22 -7.05
CA GLN A 350 6.35 -13.58 -7.63
C GLN A 350 7.51 -14.38 -7.03
N TYR A 351 8.50 -13.73 -6.41
CA TYR A 351 9.72 -14.34 -5.90
C TYR A 351 10.07 -13.77 -4.53
N GLN A 352 10.11 -14.65 -3.52
CA GLN A 352 10.53 -14.32 -2.16
C GLN A 352 11.67 -15.25 -1.74
N MET A 353 12.70 -14.69 -1.12
CA MET A 353 13.81 -15.45 -0.57
C MET A 353 13.76 -15.38 0.96
N VAL A 354 14.01 -16.51 1.63
CA VAL A 354 13.99 -16.58 3.11
C VAL A 354 15.33 -16.10 3.66
N ALA A 355 15.57 -14.79 3.48
CA ALA A 355 16.79 -14.07 3.85
C ALA A 355 16.45 -12.58 4.05
N ILE A 356 17.34 -11.84 4.71
CA ILE A 356 17.27 -10.38 4.86
C ILE A 356 17.61 -9.73 3.52
N ASP A 357 16.69 -8.95 2.97
CA ASP A 357 16.82 -8.27 1.67
C ASP A 357 16.87 -6.73 1.81
N PRO A 358 17.22 -5.98 0.74
CA PRO A 358 17.24 -4.52 0.75
C PRO A 358 15.91 -3.85 1.11
N GLU A 359 14.78 -4.51 0.84
CA GLU A 359 13.44 -4.01 1.16
C GLU A 359 13.24 -3.97 2.68
N MET A 360 13.71 -4.99 3.38
CA MET A 360 13.55 -5.12 4.83
C MET A 360 14.13 -3.92 5.60
N LEU A 361 15.19 -3.28 5.10
CA LEU A 361 15.76 -2.08 5.73
C LEU A 361 14.69 -1.00 5.99
N GLY A 362 13.79 -0.78 5.03
CA GLY A 362 12.67 0.14 5.20
C GLY A 362 11.81 -0.23 6.41
N ARG A 363 11.39 -1.49 6.46
CA ARG A 363 10.58 -2.05 7.55
C ARG A 363 11.28 -1.95 8.91
N ILE A 364 12.60 -2.18 8.98
CA ILE A 364 13.35 -2.10 10.24
C ILE A 364 13.32 -0.68 10.76
N PHE A 365 13.84 0.26 9.97
CA PHE A 365 14.09 1.61 10.44
C PHE A 365 12.76 2.34 10.70
N GLU A 366 11.71 2.16 9.88
CA GLU A 366 10.35 2.66 10.18
C GLU A 366 9.84 2.23 11.56
N ASN A 367 10.01 0.95 11.91
CA ASN A 367 9.57 0.43 13.20
C ASN A 367 10.47 0.89 14.36
N LEU A 368 11.79 1.04 14.15
CA LEU A 368 12.69 1.64 15.14
C LEU A 368 12.26 3.08 15.46
N LEU A 369 11.96 3.88 14.43
CA LEU A 369 11.49 5.26 14.56
C LEU A 369 10.17 5.34 15.34
N ALA A 370 9.32 4.31 15.25
CA ALA A 370 8.05 4.24 15.97
C ALA A 370 8.20 3.97 17.48
N SER A 371 9.41 3.80 18.03
CA SER A 371 9.62 3.50 19.46
C SER A 371 10.39 4.54 20.28
N GLN A 372 10.69 5.72 19.72
CA GLN A 372 11.88 6.46 20.13
C GLN A 372 11.73 7.76 20.94
N ASN A 373 10.55 8.29 21.23
CA ASN A 373 10.44 9.69 21.69
C ASN A 373 9.27 9.85 22.72
N PRO A 374 9.24 10.79 23.70
CA PRO A 374 8.18 10.85 24.74
C PRO A 374 6.92 11.66 24.38
N ASP A 375 7.05 12.85 23.78
CA ASP A 375 5.94 13.39 22.97
C ASP A 375 5.69 12.46 21.78
N THR A 376 6.79 11.85 21.31
CA THR A 376 6.85 10.64 20.51
C THR A 376 5.96 9.50 21.02
N GLU A 377 5.67 9.37 22.33
CA GLU A 377 4.97 8.21 22.92
C GLU A 377 3.46 8.42 22.82
N LYS A 378 3.03 9.69 22.90
CA LYS A 378 1.78 10.11 22.26
C LYS A 378 1.86 9.82 20.77
N MET A 379 2.84 10.29 19.98
CA MET A 379 2.84 10.02 18.53
C MET A 379 3.18 8.57 18.10
N ALA A 380 3.45 7.63 19.01
CA ALA A 380 3.84 6.24 18.74
C ALA A 380 2.73 5.26 19.13
N ASN A 381 2.10 5.49 20.28
CA ASN A 381 0.73 5.01 20.50
C ASN A 381 -0.17 5.57 19.41
N GLN A 382 0.03 6.83 19.02
CA GLN A 382 -0.63 7.34 17.85
C GLN A 382 -0.03 6.82 16.54
N ARG A 383 1.23 6.42 16.32
CA ARG A 383 1.60 5.73 15.05
C ARG A 383 0.82 4.43 14.87
N LYS A 384 0.65 3.65 15.94
CA LYS A 384 -0.30 2.53 16.01
C LYS A 384 -1.77 2.94 15.84
N ALA A 385 -2.11 4.22 16.00
CA ALA A 385 -3.43 4.82 15.73
C ALA A 385 -3.49 5.77 14.51
N PHE A 386 -2.39 5.92 13.75
CA PHE A 386 -2.15 6.90 12.68
C PHE A 386 -1.72 6.19 11.39
N GLY A 387 -1.83 4.87 11.31
CA GLY A 387 -1.88 4.16 10.03
C GLY A 387 -0.60 4.11 9.18
N ALA A 388 0.50 4.71 9.64
CA ALA A 388 1.82 4.63 9.01
C ALA A 388 2.39 3.21 9.18
N PHE A 389 1.79 2.27 8.45
CA PHE A 389 2.17 0.88 8.36
C PHE A 389 2.86 0.64 7.02
N TYR A 390 3.86 -0.23 7.04
CA TYR A 390 4.51 -0.70 5.83
C TYR A 390 3.48 -1.20 4.81
N THR A 391 3.46 -0.59 3.62
CA THR A 391 2.55 -0.97 2.54
C THR A 391 2.94 -2.36 2.00
N PRO A 392 2.04 -3.36 2.00
CA PRO A 392 2.32 -4.68 1.44
C PRO A 392 2.80 -4.59 -0.01
N ARG A 393 3.77 -5.43 -0.38
CA ARG A 393 4.44 -5.36 -1.69
C ARG A 393 3.46 -5.54 -2.84
N GLU A 394 2.49 -6.42 -2.65
CA GLU A 394 1.41 -6.73 -3.57
C GLU A 394 0.52 -5.50 -3.86
N ILE A 395 0.33 -4.63 -2.86
CA ILE A 395 -0.40 -3.36 -3.01
C ILE A 395 0.46 -2.30 -3.73
N VAL A 396 1.76 -2.20 -3.40
CA VAL A 396 2.69 -1.31 -4.10
C VAL A 396 2.76 -1.67 -5.58
N ASP A 397 3.01 -2.94 -5.90
CA ASP A 397 3.10 -3.44 -7.27
C ASP A 397 1.77 -3.20 -8.02
N TYR A 398 0.60 -3.44 -7.39
CA TYR A 398 -0.72 -3.18 -7.96
C TYR A 398 -0.93 -1.68 -8.29
N MET A 399 -0.73 -0.79 -7.31
CA MET A 399 -0.99 0.65 -7.49
C MET A 399 -0.03 1.28 -8.50
N VAL A 400 1.25 0.90 -8.50
CA VAL A 400 2.24 1.38 -9.48
C VAL A 400 1.86 0.92 -10.89
N ASN A 401 1.46 -0.36 -11.06
CA ASN A 401 0.99 -0.88 -12.34
C ASN A 401 -0.21 -0.12 -12.88
N GLU A 402 -1.25 0.05 -12.08
CA GLU A 402 -2.50 0.66 -12.54
C GLU A 402 -2.37 2.19 -12.70
N SER A 403 -1.49 2.85 -11.93
CA SER A 403 -1.18 4.27 -12.14
C SER A 403 -0.41 4.48 -13.45
N LEU A 404 0.59 3.65 -13.75
CA LEU A 404 1.33 3.71 -15.03
C LEU A 404 0.45 3.30 -16.22
N ARG A 405 -0.45 2.32 -16.06
CA ARG A 405 -1.45 1.96 -17.08
C ARG A 405 -2.37 3.15 -17.37
N THR A 406 -2.95 3.76 -16.34
CA THR A 406 -3.88 4.90 -16.48
C THR A 406 -3.17 6.12 -17.08
N TYR A 407 -1.91 6.38 -16.70
CA TYR A 407 -1.08 7.41 -17.32
C TYR A 407 -0.88 7.16 -18.82
N LEU A 408 -0.43 5.95 -19.22
CA LEU A 408 -0.25 5.60 -20.63
C LEU A 408 -1.57 5.64 -21.41
N GLU A 409 -2.68 5.17 -20.83
CA GLU A 409 -4.01 5.33 -21.42
C GLU A 409 -4.34 6.81 -21.67
N THR A 410 -4.06 7.68 -20.70
CA THR A 410 -4.38 9.11 -20.80
C THR A 410 -3.49 9.85 -21.80
N GLN A 411 -2.23 9.42 -22.00
CA GLN A 411 -1.31 10.02 -22.97
C GLN A 411 -1.50 9.49 -24.41
N LEU A 412 -1.95 8.25 -24.58
CA LEU A 412 -1.90 7.54 -25.88
C LEU A 412 -3.26 7.21 -26.49
N LEU A 413 -4.35 7.22 -25.72
CA LEU A 413 -5.69 6.95 -26.27
C LEU A 413 -6.24 8.20 -26.99
N PRO A 414 -6.79 8.06 -28.21
CA PRO A 414 -7.49 9.15 -28.89
C PRO A 414 -8.63 9.70 -28.03
N VAL A 415 -8.62 11.02 -27.79
CA VAL A 415 -9.73 11.73 -27.15
C VAL A 415 -10.94 11.68 -28.08
N LEU A 416 -12.06 11.14 -27.60
CA LEU A 416 -13.32 11.17 -28.33
C LEU A 416 -13.99 12.54 -28.15
N PRO A 417 -14.54 13.16 -29.21
CA PRO A 417 -15.22 14.45 -29.11
C PRO A 417 -16.50 14.32 -28.26
N GLU A 418 -16.65 15.17 -27.25
CA GLU A 418 -17.90 15.21 -26.48
C GLU A 418 -19.06 15.77 -27.29
N THR A 419 -20.20 15.10 -27.26
CA THR A 419 -21.45 15.61 -27.85
C THR A 419 -22.14 16.60 -26.91
N THR A 420 -21.50 17.73 -26.59
CA THR A 420 -22.14 18.80 -25.80
C THR A 420 -21.68 20.21 -26.18
N ASN A 421 -22.64 21.04 -26.60
CA ASN A 421 -22.49 22.50 -26.66
C ASN A 421 -22.46 23.07 -25.24
N GLN A 422 -21.28 23.25 -24.66
CA GLN A 422 -21.07 24.18 -23.55
C GLN A 422 -19.65 24.74 -23.65
N ALA A 423 -19.51 26.06 -23.54
CA ALA A 423 -18.21 26.70 -23.62
C ALA A 423 -17.37 26.23 -22.42
N ALA A 424 -16.22 25.61 -22.70
CA ALA A 424 -15.22 25.35 -21.67
C ALA A 424 -14.81 26.69 -21.06
N GLU A 425 -14.87 26.81 -19.73
CA GLU A 425 -14.09 27.85 -19.05
C GLU A 425 -12.62 27.66 -19.46
N PRO A 426 -11.89 28.75 -19.77
CA PRO A 426 -10.54 28.64 -20.28
C PRO A 426 -9.65 27.93 -19.25
N ALA A 427 -9.22 26.72 -19.60
CA ALA A 427 -8.21 26.01 -18.83
C ALA A 427 -6.97 26.92 -18.72
N VAL A 428 -6.58 27.25 -17.49
CA VAL A 428 -5.30 27.90 -17.23
C VAL A 428 -4.21 26.86 -17.51
N ALA A 429 -3.77 26.83 -18.76
CA ALA A 429 -2.71 25.95 -19.22
C ALA A 429 -1.36 26.49 -18.70
N TYR A 430 -0.84 25.81 -17.68
CA TYR A 430 0.57 25.91 -17.33
C TYR A 430 1.36 25.19 -18.42
N LYS A 431 2.27 25.91 -19.08
CA LYS A 431 3.16 25.38 -20.12
C LYS A 431 4.54 25.15 -19.50
N GLY A 432 5.17 24.05 -19.91
CA GLY A 432 6.48 23.61 -19.43
C GLY A 432 7.55 24.70 -19.43
N THR A 433 8.28 24.75 -18.32
CA THR A 433 9.57 25.47 -18.11
C THR A 433 9.65 26.84 -18.79
N LEU A 434 8.59 27.65 -18.62
CA LEU A 434 8.35 28.99 -19.17
C LEU A 434 8.44 29.18 -20.70
N PHE A 435 9.22 28.40 -21.47
CA PHE A 435 9.58 28.72 -22.86
C PHE A 435 9.77 27.54 -23.85
N GLU A 436 9.00 26.45 -23.77
CA GLU A 436 8.78 25.63 -24.99
C GLU A 436 7.71 26.28 -25.90
N ASN A 437 8.19 27.10 -26.83
CA ASN A 437 7.39 27.69 -27.90
C ASN A 437 7.08 26.66 -29.01
N VAL A 438 6.11 25.78 -28.77
CA VAL A 438 5.33 25.17 -29.85
C VAL A 438 4.12 26.05 -30.14
N ALA A 439 4.13 26.70 -31.31
CA ALA A 439 3.01 27.47 -31.83
C ALA A 439 1.93 26.52 -32.34
N ASN A 440 0.92 26.24 -31.51
CA ASN A 440 -0.34 25.69 -32.00
C ASN A 440 -1.18 26.84 -32.56
N GLU A 441 -1.51 26.75 -33.85
CA GLU A 441 -2.48 27.63 -34.49
C GLU A 441 -3.85 27.57 -33.76
N PRO A 442 -4.63 28.67 -33.75
CA PRO A 442 -5.97 28.63 -33.17
C PRO A 442 -6.81 27.58 -33.87
N ALA A 443 -7.35 26.63 -33.10
CA ALA A 443 -8.19 25.57 -33.62
C ALA A 443 -9.35 26.15 -34.42
N SER A 444 -9.44 25.75 -35.69
CA SER A 444 -10.55 26.12 -36.57
C SER A 444 -11.88 25.57 -36.03
N PRO A 445 -13.03 26.17 -36.39
CA PRO A 445 -14.34 25.72 -35.90
C PRO A 445 -14.54 24.25 -36.24
N SER A 446 -14.85 23.43 -35.23
CA SER A 446 -14.93 21.99 -35.39
C SER A 446 -16.05 21.59 -36.35
N THR A 447 -15.67 21.15 -37.56
CA THR A 447 -16.57 20.35 -38.39
C THR A 447 -16.91 19.08 -37.65
N ALA A 448 -18.20 18.85 -37.40
CA ALA A 448 -18.68 17.66 -36.71
C ALA A 448 -18.23 16.40 -37.48
N LEU A 449 -17.46 15.54 -36.79
CA LEU A 449 -16.94 14.30 -37.37
C LEU A 449 -18.07 13.38 -37.83
N SER A 450 -17.88 12.73 -38.97
CA SER A 450 -18.83 11.75 -39.47
C SER A 450 -18.88 10.51 -38.56
N ARG A 451 -20.00 9.79 -38.60
CA ARG A 451 -20.14 8.51 -37.88
C ARG A 451 -19.04 7.49 -38.25
N ALA A 452 -18.51 7.55 -39.46
CA ALA A 452 -17.44 6.66 -39.91
C ALA A 452 -16.09 7.01 -39.27
N GLU A 453 -15.79 8.30 -39.10
CA GLU A 453 -14.56 8.77 -38.44
C GLU A 453 -14.60 8.50 -36.93
N LEU A 454 -15.74 8.74 -36.28
CA LEU A 454 -15.96 8.38 -34.87
C LEU A 454 -15.74 6.87 -34.63
N ALA A 455 -16.36 6.02 -35.46
CA ALA A 455 -16.18 4.56 -35.35
C ALA A 455 -14.76 4.10 -35.69
N ASP A 456 -13.97 4.86 -36.46
CA ASP A 456 -12.55 4.57 -36.67
C ASP A 456 -11.69 5.01 -35.46
N MET A 457 -11.97 6.17 -34.87
CA MET A 457 -11.32 6.62 -33.63
C MET A 457 -11.58 5.66 -32.47
N GLU A 458 -12.81 5.17 -32.29
CA GLU A 458 -13.16 4.16 -31.30
C GLU A 458 -12.37 2.85 -31.51
N ARG A 459 -12.27 2.36 -32.75
CA ARG A 459 -11.49 1.15 -33.06
C ARG A 459 -9.99 1.32 -32.83
N ARG A 460 -9.44 2.50 -33.12
CA ARG A 460 -8.03 2.83 -32.80
C ARG A 460 -7.81 2.89 -31.29
N ARG A 461 -8.73 3.51 -30.54
CA ARG A 461 -8.72 3.58 -29.08
C ARG A 461 -8.73 2.19 -28.46
N GLU A 462 -9.65 1.32 -28.86
CA GLU A 462 -9.74 -0.05 -28.33
C GLU A 462 -8.49 -0.88 -28.68
N ARG A 463 -7.98 -0.78 -29.90
CA ARG A 463 -6.73 -1.47 -30.31
C ARG A 463 -5.52 -0.98 -29.51
N MET A 464 -5.40 0.31 -29.25
CA MET A 464 -4.31 0.85 -28.42
C MET A 464 -4.44 0.37 -26.98
N LYS A 465 -5.66 0.38 -26.43
CA LYS A 465 -5.94 -0.15 -25.09
C LYS A 465 -5.56 -1.63 -24.96
N GLU A 466 -5.93 -2.47 -25.92
CA GLU A 466 -5.56 -3.90 -25.93
C GLU A 466 -4.03 -4.10 -25.98
N LYS A 467 -3.28 -3.23 -26.66
CA LYS A 467 -1.80 -3.25 -26.64
C LYS A 467 -1.24 -2.85 -25.27
N ILE A 468 -1.79 -1.81 -24.64
CA ILE A 468 -1.43 -1.39 -23.28
C ILE A 468 -1.73 -2.53 -22.29
N ASP A 469 -2.90 -3.15 -22.36
CA ASP A 469 -3.27 -4.26 -21.47
C ASP A 469 -2.32 -5.46 -21.60
N LYS A 470 -1.81 -5.74 -22.80
CA LYS A 470 -0.77 -6.75 -23.03
C LYS A 470 0.60 -6.39 -22.46
N LEU A 471 0.96 -5.10 -22.39
CA LEU A 471 2.21 -4.65 -21.77
C LEU A 471 2.22 -4.91 -20.26
N PHE A 472 1.06 -4.78 -19.61
CA PHE A 472 0.90 -5.03 -18.17
C PHE A 472 0.46 -6.47 -17.84
N ALA A 473 0.40 -7.38 -18.82
CA ALA A 473 0.08 -8.79 -18.59
C ALA A 473 1.29 -9.56 -18.02
N THR A 474 1.02 -10.60 -17.21
CA THR A 474 2.06 -11.48 -16.67
C THR A 474 2.79 -12.23 -17.80
N GLY A 475 4.12 -12.27 -17.72
CA GLY A 475 4.97 -12.94 -18.71
C GLY A 475 5.20 -12.18 -20.03
N CYS A 476 4.85 -10.90 -20.12
CA CYS A 476 5.17 -10.07 -21.28
C CYS A 476 6.70 -9.89 -21.44
N THR A 477 7.32 -10.54 -22.43
CA THR A 477 8.77 -10.46 -22.70
C THR A 477 9.15 -9.50 -23.83
N ASP A 478 8.21 -9.17 -24.71
CA ASP A 478 8.44 -8.47 -25.97
C ASP A 478 7.40 -7.35 -26.16
N SER A 479 7.78 -6.25 -26.78
CA SER A 479 6.90 -5.09 -26.98
C SER A 479 5.63 -5.47 -27.79
N PRO A 480 4.40 -5.24 -27.28
CA PRO A 480 3.15 -5.51 -28.00
C PRO A 480 2.78 -4.41 -29.02
N PHE A 481 3.64 -3.40 -29.18
CA PHE A 481 3.42 -2.23 -30.02
C PHE A 481 4.10 -2.36 -31.39
N ASP A 482 3.64 -1.58 -32.37
CA ASP A 482 4.35 -1.43 -33.64
C ASP A 482 5.34 -0.25 -33.56
N LYS A 483 6.25 -0.13 -34.53
CA LYS A 483 7.46 0.71 -34.40
C LYS A 483 7.22 2.18 -34.05
N GLU A 484 6.09 2.76 -34.44
CA GLU A 484 5.76 4.15 -34.10
C GLU A 484 5.14 4.24 -32.70
N ASP A 485 4.16 3.38 -32.39
CA ASP A 485 3.61 3.26 -31.04
C ASP A 485 4.71 2.94 -29.99
N THR A 486 5.68 2.09 -30.31
CA THR A 486 6.84 1.76 -29.46
C THR A 486 7.65 3.02 -29.11
N LYS A 487 7.80 3.98 -30.04
CA LYS A 487 8.50 5.25 -29.76
C LYS A 487 7.69 6.14 -28.82
N LEU A 488 6.38 6.24 -29.05
CA LEU A 488 5.48 7.06 -28.24
C LEU A 488 5.41 6.54 -26.80
N VAL A 489 5.23 5.24 -26.61
CA VAL A 489 5.24 4.58 -25.29
C VAL A 489 6.61 4.75 -24.61
N ARG A 490 7.72 4.59 -25.34
CA ARG A 490 9.07 4.80 -24.76
C ARG A 490 9.23 6.24 -24.28
N LYS A 491 8.86 7.23 -25.09
CA LYS A 491 8.93 8.65 -24.73
C LYS A 491 8.12 8.94 -23.46
N ALA A 492 6.88 8.44 -23.39
CA ALA A 492 6.03 8.58 -22.20
C ALA A 492 6.66 7.95 -20.94
N LEU A 493 7.25 6.75 -21.06
CA LEU A 493 7.96 6.09 -19.95
C LEU A 493 9.30 6.76 -19.57
N GLU A 494 9.86 7.59 -20.44
CA GLU A 494 11.08 8.38 -20.21
C GLU A 494 10.78 9.71 -19.51
N GLU A 495 9.64 10.32 -19.81
CA GLU A 495 9.27 11.67 -19.36
C GLU A 495 8.34 11.71 -18.13
N VAL A 496 7.68 10.60 -17.78
CA VAL A 496 6.71 10.54 -16.66
C VAL A 496 7.31 10.99 -15.33
N THR A 497 6.70 11.98 -14.66
CA THR A 497 7.09 12.40 -13.31
C THR A 497 6.12 11.86 -12.26
N MET A 498 6.67 11.19 -11.23
CA MET A 498 5.91 10.50 -10.20
C MET A 498 6.32 10.98 -8.79
N LEU A 499 5.36 11.54 -8.04
CA LEU A 499 5.56 12.03 -6.68
C LEU A 499 4.92 11.08 -5.65
N ASP A 500 5.66 10.76 -4.59
CA ASP A 500 5.07 10.32 -3.32
C ASP A 500 5.17 11.43 -2.25
N PRO A 501 4.05 12.05 -1.83
CA PRO A 501 4.04 13.18 -0.91
C PRO A 501 4.15 12.78 0.57
N ALA A 502 4.21 11.48 0.89
CA ALA A 502 4.39 10.94 2.24
C ALA A 502 5.17 9.62 2.18
N CYS A 503 6.39 9.68 1.66
CA CYS A 503 7.05 8.50 1.07
C CYS A 503 7.58 7.46 2.06
N GLY A 504 7.66 7.77 3.36
CA GLY A 504 8.21 6.87 4.37
C GLY A 504 9.61 6.38 3.98
N SER A 505 9.88 5.08 4.15
CA SER A 505 11.11 4.44 3.67
C SER A 505 11.22 4.26 2.14
N GLY A 506 10.43 4.97 1.35
CA GLY A 506 10.48 4.93 -0.11
C GLY A 506 9.87 3.68 -0.74
N ALA A 507 8.81 3.11 -0.15
CA ALA A 507 8.15 1.91 -0.69
C ALA A 507 7.65 2.11 -2.13
N PHE A 508 6.87 3.17 -2.41
CA PHE A 508 6.43 3.50 -3.77
C PHE A 508 7.57 3.95 -4.67
N PRO A 509 8.49 4.87 -4.27
CA PRO A 509 9.70 5.18 -5.05
C PRO A 509 10.47 3.95 -5.56
N MET A 510 10.70 2.94 -4.71
CA MET A 510 11.40 1.72 -5.14
C MET A 510 10.53 0.84 -6.05
N GLY A 511 9.22 0.73 -5.78
CA GLY A 511 8.26 0.04 -6.65
C GLY A 511 8.18 0.65 -8.06
N ILE A 512 8.14 1.98 -8.14
CA ILE A 512 8.19 2.76 -9.38
C ILE A 512 9.48 2.46 -10.15
N MET A 513 10.64 2.54 -9.49
CA MET A 513 11.94 2.29 -10.12
C MET A 513 12.01 0.92 -10.77
N LEU A 514 11.62 -0.12 -10.01
CA LEU A 514 11.63 -1.50 -10.48
C LEU A 514 10.65 -1.69 -11.65
N ARG A 515 9.45 -1.11 -11.57
CA ARG A 515 8.45 -1.30 -12.63
C ARG A 515 8.77 -0.52 -13.91
N LEU A 516 9.27 0.72 -13.81
CA LEU A 516 9.76 1.48 -14.96
C LEU A 516 10.95 0.78 -15.63
N MET A 517 11.86 0.19 -14.84
CA MET A 517 12.97 -0.62 -15.36
C MET A 517 12.47 -1.83 -16.16
N GLU A 518 11.52 -2.61 -15.63
CA GLU A 518 10.90 -3.73 -16.34
C GLU A 518 10.22 -3.30 -17.65
N LEU A 519 9.37 -2.28 -17.59
CA LEU A 519 8.65 -1.78 -18.77
C LEU A 519 9.61 -1.25 -19.84
N ARG A 520 10.62 -0.47 -19.47
CA ARG A 520 11.63 0.04 -20.42
C ARG A 520 12.51 -1.07 -20.99
N GLN A 521 12.74 -2.17 -20.26
CA GLN A 521 13.39 -3.38 -20.80
C GLN A 521 12.54 -4.05 -21.90
N VAL A 522 11.25 -4.29 -21.66
CA VAL A 522 10.32 -4.86 -22.65
C VAL A 522 10.19 -3.98 -23.91
N MET A 523 10.28 -2.66 -23.75
CA MET A 523 10.16 -1.67 -24.84
C MET A 523 11.48 -1.38 -25.58
N GLY A 524 12.60 -1.92 -25.10
CA GLY A 524 13.96 -1.64 -25.59
C GLY A 524 14.43 -0.23 -25.25
N HIS A 525 15.32 -0.11 -24.26
CA HIS A 525 15.71 1.16 -23.63
C HIS A 525 17.02 1.79 -24.13
N GLY A 526 17.78 1.14 -25.03
CA GLY A 526 19.04 1.68 -25.56
C GLY A 526 20.25 1.72 -24.61
N HIS A 527 20.04 1.79 -23.29
CA HIS A 527 21.09 1.67 -22.26
C HIS A 527 21.90 0.37 -22.36
N ARG A 528 23.17 0.43 -21.95
CA ARG A 528 24.13 -0.68 -22.05
C ARG A 528 24.04 -1.66 -20.89
N ASN A 529 23.56 -1.23 -19.73
CA ASN A 529 23.45 -2.01 -18.51
C ASN A 529 22.22 -1.56 -17.68
N SER A 530 21.89 -2.30 -16.62
CA SER A 530 20.77 -1.97 -15.71
C SER A 530 21.02 -0.75 -14.82
N TYR A 531 22.28 -0.46 -14.50
CA TYR A 531 22.67 0.65 -13.62
C TYR A 531 22.33 2.00 -14.28
N ASP A 532 22.79 2.22 -15.52
CA ASP A 532 22.54 3.45 -16.29
C ASP A 532 21.03 3.76 -16.37
N LEU A 533 20.22 2.71 -16.56
CA LEU A 533 18.77 2.80 -16.62
C LEU A 533 18.14 3.16 -15.26
N LYS A 534 18.57 2.51 -14.16
CA LYS A 534 18.09 2.86 -12.81
C LYS A 534 18.52 4.27 -12.41
N GLU A 535 19.74 4.68 -12.75
CA GLU A 535 20.26 6.03 -12.51
C GLU A 535 19.41 7.08 -13.23
N GLU A 536 19.10 6.87 -14.51
CA GLU A 536 18.22 7.77 -15.28
C GLU A 536 16.79 7.82 -14.72
N ILE A 537 16.20 6.66 -14.37
CA ILE A 537 14.85 6.59 -13.78
C ILE A 537 14.80 7.34 -12.45
N LEU A 538 15.80 7.13 -11.60
CA LEU A 538 15.93 7.82 -10.32
C LEU A 538 16.15 9.33 -10.50
N SER A 539 16.93 9.73 -11.51
CA SER A 539 17.20 11.12 -11.85
C SER A 539 15.95 11.87 -12.33
N ARG A 540 15.17 11.26 -13.22
CA ARG A 540 14.10 11.94 -13.96
C ARG A 540 12.69 11.68 -13.43
N ASN A 541 12.36 10.44 -13.12
CA ASN A 541 10.97 10.02 -12.96
C ASN A 541 10.48 10.03 -11.50
N ILE A 542 11.38 9.86 -10.52
CA ILE A 542 11.01 9.61 -9.12
C ILE A 542 11.24 10.84 -8.24
N PHE A 543 10.24 11.16 -7.41
CA PHE A 543 10.28 12.25 -6.42
C PHE A 543 9.57 11.79 -5.13
N GLY A 544 10.15 12.09 -3.96
CA GLY A 544 9.60 11.70 -2.66
C GLY A 544 9.70 12.81 -1.62
N VAL A 545 8.67 12.95 -0.77
CA VAL A 545 8.64 13.91 0.34
C VAL A 545 8.19 13.19 1.60
N ASP A 546 8.85 13.45 2.72
CA ASP A 546 8.39 13.04 4.05
C ASP A 546 8.71 14.13 5.08
N ILE A 547 7.94 14.19 6.18
CA ILE A 547 8.16 15.13 7.28
C ILE A 547 9.20 14.61 8.29
N MET A 548 9.61 13.35 8.19
CA MET A 548 10.60 12.74 9.07
C MET A 548 11.98 12.67 8.37
N PRO A 549 13.01 13.36 8.88
CA PRO A 549 14.39 13.29 8.36
C PRO A 549 14.88 11.87 8.12
N MET A 550 14.63 11.00 9.09
CA MET A 550 15.12 9.63 9.07
C MET A 550 14.37 8.77 8.06
N ALA A 551 13.10 9.09 7.71
CA ALA A 551 12.39 8.41 6.63
C ALA A 551 13.03 8.71 5.26
N VAL A 552 13.34 9.98 5.02
CA VAL A 552 14.07 10.48 3.84
C VAL A 552 15.44 9.81 3.72
N GLU A 553 16.22 9.72 4.81
CA GLU A 553 17.51 9.02 4.82
C GLU A 553 17.38 7.54 4.41
N ILE A 554 16.37 6.82 4.90
CA ILE A 554 16.14 5.41 4.55
C ILE A 554 15.75 5.27 3.07
N ALA A 555 14.93 6.17 2.54
CA ALA A 555 14.55 6.18 1.14
C ALA A 555 15.77 6.41 0.22
N ARG A 556 16.66 7.37 0.57
CA ARG A 556 17.94 7.58 -0.11
C ARG A 556 18.84 6.34 -0.02
N LEU A 557 18.94 5.71 1.16
CA LEU A 557 19.74 4.49 1.38
C LEU A 557 19.27 3.32 0.51
N ARG A 558 17.95 3.09 0.40
CA ARG A 558 17.39 2.04 -0.47
C ARG A 558 17.63 2.32 -1.95
N ALA A 559 17.47 3.56 -2.38
CA ALA A 559 17.78 3.97 -3.75
C ALA A 559 19.26 3.71 -4.10
N TRP A 560 20.17 4.14 -3.24
CA TRP A 560 21.61 3.86 -3.36
C TRP A 560 21.92 2.37 -3.38
N LEU A 561 21.31 1.58 -2.50
CA LEU A 561 21.54 0.15 -2.43
C LEU A 561 21.08 -0.54 -3.73
N SER A 562 19.91 -0.18 -4.25
CA SER A 562 19.39 -0.71 -5.52
C SER A 562 20.27 -0.34 -6.73
N LEU A 563 20.99 0.78 -6.68
CA LEU A 563 22.02 1.15 -7.67
C LEU A 563 23.31 0.33 -7.52
N VAL A 564 23.95 0.32 -6.34
CA VAL A 564 25.23 -0.41 -6.16
C VAL A 564 25.05 -1.90 -6.45
N LEU A 565 23.89 -2.48 -6.15
CA LEU A 565 23.64 -3.90 -6.40
C LEU A 565 23.54 -4.28 -7.90
N GLU A 566 23.28 -3.35 -8.82
CA GLU A 566 23.37 -3.62 -10.28
C GLU A 566 24.80 -3.49 -10.85
N ALA A 567 25.70 -2.75 -10.20
CA ALA A 567 27.02 -2.43 -10.77
C ALA A 567 27.93 -3.65 -10.96
N ASP A 568 28.66 -3.75 -12.07
CA ASP A 568 29.55 -4.88 -12.35
C ASP A 568 30.93 -4.71 -11.69
N TYR A 569 31.08 -5.27 -10.48
CA TYR A 569 32.29 -5.11 -9.67
C TYR A 569 33.48 -5.90 -10.24
N ARG A 570 34.55 -5.17 -10.55
CA ARG A 570 35.78 -5.63 -11.19
C ARG A 570 37.00 -5.22 -10.34
N PRO A 571 37.43 -6.04 -9.36
CA PRO A 571 38.57 -5.72 -8.47
C PRO A 571 39.89 -5.35 -9.17
N ALA A 572 40.07 -5.79 -10.43
CA ALA A 572 41.27 -5.48 -11.22
C ALA A 572 41.24 -4.07 -11.86
N ASP A 573 40.06 -3.45 -12.02
CA ASP A 573 39.92 -2.17 -12.73
C ASP A 573 39.97 -0.96 -11.78
N ARG A 574 41.13 -0.80 -11.12
CA ARG A 574 41.35 0.30 -10.16
C ARG A 574 41.16 1.70 -10.77
N LYS A 575 41.39 1.86 -12.07
CA LYS A 575 41.27 3.15 -12.78
C LYS A 575 39.82 3.60 -12.92
N ASN A 576 38.91 2.66 -13.20
CA ASN A 576 37.48 2.94 -13.35
C ASN A 576 36.69 2.58 -12.09
N ASN A 577 37.24 2.89 -10.90
CA ASN A 577 36.61 2.67 -9.60
C ASN A 577 36.09 1.23 -9.38
N PHE A 578 36.85 0.24 -9.88
CA PHE A 578 36.50 -1.18 -9.85
C PHE A 578 35.16 -1.53 -10.52
N GLY A 579 34.77 -0.79 -11.57
CA GLY A 579 33.52 -1.01 -12.30
C GLY A 579 32.24 -0.57 -11.56
N ILE A 580 32.39 0.07 -10.40
CA ILE A 580 31.28 0.65 -9.63
C ILE A 580 31.28 2.16 -9.86
N ALA A 581 30.18 2.71 -10.37
CA ALA A 581 30.03 4.16 -10.45
C ALA A 581 29.77 4.76 -9.06
N ALA A 582 30.23 5.99 -8.84
CA ALA A 582 29.94 6.76 -7.64
C ALA A 582 28.42 6.99 -7.52
N LEU A 583 27.87 7.07 -6.31
CA LEU A 583 26.41 7.19 -6.14
C LEU A 583 25.93 8.63 -6.36
N PRO A 584 24.78 8.84 -7.02
CA PRO A 584 24.23 10.17 -7.23
C PRO A 584 23.82 10.84 -5.91
N ASN A 585 23.88 12.17 -5.85
CA ASN A 585 23.36 12.91 -4.71
C ASN A 585 21.83 13.02 -4.82
N LEU A 586 21.11 12.57 -3.79
CA LEU A 586 19.65 12.39 -3.83
C LEU A 586 18.86 13.45 -3.05
N ASP A 587 19.55 14.50 -2.62
CA ASP A 587 19.04 15.54 -1.73
C ASP A 587 17.89 16.35 -2.37
N PHE A 588 17.92 16.53 -3.70
CA PHE A 588 16.82 17.12 -4.48
C PHE A 588 15.82 16.10 -5.04
N LYS A 589 15.84 14.85 -4.57
CA LYS A 589 14.96 13.76 -5.05
C LYS A 589 14.11 13.17 -3.92
N PHE A 590 14.65 13.12 -2.71
CA PHE A 590 13.91 12.82 -1.48
C PHE A 590 14.10 13.99 -0.50
N ILE A 591 13.02 14.71 -0.19
CA ILE A 591 13.08 15.99 0.53
C ILE A 591 12.38 15.90 1.88
N CYS A 592 13.03 16.42 2.92
CA CYS A 592 12.47 16.49 4.27
C CYS A 592 11.61 17.76 4.44
N ALA A 593 10.30 17.64 4.24
CA ALA A 593 9.38 18.78 4.20
C ALA A 593 7.92 18.42 4.58
N ASN A 594 7.17 19.42 5.04
CA ASN A 594 5.73 19.29 5.26
C ASN A 594 4.96 19.50 3.95
N SER A 595 4.59 18.39 3.29
CA SER A 595 3.83 18.35 2.03
C SER A 595 2.40 18.91 2.11
N LEU A 596 1.93 19.33 3.29
CA LEU A 596 0.59 19.88 3.50
C LEU A 596 0.57 21.41 3.68
N ILE A 597 1.73 22.06 3.72
CA ILE A 597 1.82 23.52 3.85
C ILE A 597 2.40 24.08 2.56
N ASP A 598 1.57 24.79 1.81
CA ASP A 598 1.99 25.51 0.62
C ASP A 598 2.92 26.68 1.01
N SER A 599 3.96 26.83 0.20
CA SER A 599 4.80 28.02 0.04
C SER A 599 4.01 29.32 -0.21
N GLY A 600 2.89 29.26 -0.94
CA GLY A 600 2.21 30.38 -1.59
C GLY A 600 2.83 30.81 -2.93
N TYR A 601 3.96 30.19 -3.31
CA TYR A 601 4.73 30.48 -4.52
C TYR A 601 4.13 29.81 -5.76
N ASP A 602 3.65 28.57 -5.65
CA ASP A 602 3.02 27.86 -6.76
C ASP A 602 1.70 28.56 -7.18
N ALA A 603 0.95 29.07 -6.20
CA ALA A 603 -0.23 29.91 -6.43
C ALA A 603 0.08 31.33 -6.96
N PHE A 604 1.34 31.79 -6.85
CA PHE A 604 1.82 33.03 -7.45
C PHE A 604 2.11 32.83 -8.94
N LEU A 605 2.82 31.76 -9.33
CA LEU A 605 3.14 31.44 -10.74
C LEU A 605 1.90 31.46 -11.65
N GLY A 606 0.75 31.03 -11.13
CA GLY A 606 -0.52 31.00 -11.86
C GLY A 606 -1.24 32.32 -12.12
N LYS A 607 -0.84 33.42 -11.49
CA LYS A 607 -1.57 34.71 -11.52
C LYS A 607 -0.88 35.78 -12.36
N ILE A 608 0.09 35.38 -13.18
CA ILE A 608 1.09 36.28 -13.74
C ILE A 608 0.73 36.73 -15.17
N GLN A 609 0.62 38.05 -15.36
CA GLN A 609 0.84 38.67 -16.65
C GLN A 609 2.31 39.12 -16.76
N TYR A 610 2.94 38.84 -17.89
CA TYR A 610 4.37 39.04 -18.14
C TYR A 610 4.86 40.45 -17.79
N ASN A 611 5.96 40.55 -17.02
CA ASN A 611 6.71 41.78 -16.82
C ASN A 611 8.23 41.52 -16.76
N ALA A 612 9.03 42.58 -16.87
CA ALA A 612 10.49 42.47 -16.97
C ALA A 612 11.20 41.98 -15.70
N THR A 613 10.59 42.14 -14.52
CA THR A 613 11.14 41.63 -13.24
C THR A 613 11.04 40.12 -13.17
N LEU A 614 9.98 39.54 -13.74
CA LEU A 614 9.76 38.10 -13.81
C LEU A 614 10.72 37.37 -14.73
N TYR A 615 11.15 37.99 -15.84
CA TYR A 615 12.17 37.41 -16.72
C TYR A 615 13.53 37.23 -16.00
N ARG A 616 13.85 38.12 -15.04
CA ARG A 616 15.07 37.97 -14.21
C ARG A 616 14.92 36.85 -13.19
N LEU A 617 13.75 36.76 -12.55
CA LEU A 617 13.45 35.69 -11.60
C LEU A 617 13.52 34.31 -12.26
N ASP A 618 12.92 34.15 -13.46
CA ASP A 618 13.00 32.94 -14.26
C ASP A 618 14.45 32.51 -14.55
N GLY A 619 15.31 33.44 -15.00
CA GLY A 619 16.74 33.15 -15.23
C GLY A 619 17.48 32.61 -13.99
N GLU A 620 17.19 33.13 -12.79
CA GLU A 620 17.78 32.61 -11.54
C GLU A 620 17.17 31.26 -11.12
N ILE A 621 15.90 30.99 -11.43
CA ILE A 621 15.25 29.68 -11.18
C ILE A 621 15.82 28.60 -12.11
N GLN A 622 16.01 28.91 -13.40
CA GLN A 622 16.69 28.03 -14.36
C GLN A 622 18.14 27.75 -13.96
N LYS A 623 18.81 28.73 -13.34
CA LYS A 623 20.13 28.54 -12.75
C LYS A 623 20.07 27.56 -11.57
N LEU A 624 19.11 27.69 -10.65
CA LEU A 624 18.91 26.70 -9.58
C LEU A 624 18.60 25.31 -10.16
N GLU A 625 17.77 25.19 -11.19
CA GLU A 625 17.49 23.92 -11.87
C GLU A 625 18.74 23.28 -12.47
N THR A 626 19.55 24.10 -13.16
CA THR A 626 20.86 23.69 -13.70
C THR A 626 21.78 23.18 -12.59
N ILE A 627 21.84 23.87 -11.45
CA ILE A 627 22.62 23.46 -10.28
C ILE A 627 22.10 22.14 -9.69
N ARG A 628 20.77 21.95 -9.54
CA ARG A 628 20.18 20.68 -9.07
C ARG A 628 20.54 19.51 -9.99
N ASN A 629 20.42 19.71 -11.30
CA ASN A 629 20.74 18.70 -12.31
C ASN A 629 22.24 18.34 -12.32
N GLN A 630 23.13 19.33 -12.18
CA GLN A 630 24.58 19.08 -12.03
C GLN A 630 24.92 18.42 -10.70
N TYR A 631 24.23 18.76 -9.61
CA TYR A 631 24.49 18.22 -8.28
C TYR A 631 24.05 16.76 -8.14
N PHE A 632 23.03 16.32 -8.87
CA PHE A 632 22.66 14.88 -8.90
C PHE A 632 23.83 14.02 -9.38
N ASP A 633 24.55 14.45 -10.43
CA ASP A 633 25.66 13.72 -11.03
C ASP A 633 26.91 13.75 -10.11
N PRO A 634 27.41 12.60 -9.63
CA PRO A 634 28.59 12.54 -8.78
C PRO A 634 29.91 12.57 -9.57
N ARG A 635 29.87 12.63 -10.91
CA ARG A 635 31.05 12.61 -11.79
C ARG A 635 31.72 13.97 -11.85
N GLY A 636 32.56 14.26 -10.85
CA GLY A 636 33.41 15.45 -10.81
C GLY A 636 34.56 15.32 -9.81
N ASP A 637 35.33 16.39 -9.65
CA ASP A 637 36.20 16.58 -8.48
C ASP A 637 35.32 16.64 -7.21
N LYS A 638 35.78 16.08 -6.09
CA LYS A 638 35.12 16.20 -4.78
C LYS A 638 34.83 17.66 -4.41
N ASN A 639 35.68 18.59 -4.84
CA ASN A 639 35.47 20.03 -4.69
C ASN A 639 34.17 20.53 -5.39
N ARG A 640 33.79 19.93 -6.54
CA ARG A 640 32.64 20.37 -7.33
C ARG A 640 31.31 20.20 -6.59
N LYS A 641 31.18 19.19 -5.72
CA LYS A 641 29.99 19.03 -4.85
C LYS A 641 29.82 20.25 -3.94
N THR A 642 30.89 20.66 -3.26
CA THR A 642 30.89 21.81 -2.35
C THR A 642 30.77 23.14 -3.08
N GLU A 643 31.35 23.28 -4.28
CA GLU A 643 31.11 24.43 -5.16
C GLU A 643 29.62 24.58 -5.51
N LEU A 644 28.96 23.50 -5.95
CA LEU A 644 27.54 23.51 -6.30
C LEU A 644 26.65 23.81 -5.09
N GLN A 645 27.01 23.34 -3.89
CA GLN A 645 26.33 23.71 -2.65
C GLN A 645 26.44 25.21 -2.37
N HIS A 646 27.64 25.78 -2.44
CA HIS A 646 27.85 27.22 -2.29
C HIS A 646 27.14 28.03 -3.39
N GLU A 647 27.16 27.57 -4.64
CA GLU A 647 26.49 28.24 -5.76
C GLU A 647 24.97 28.22 -5.58
N PHE A 648 24.38 27.12 -5.10
CA PHE A 648 22.96 27.02 -4.77
C PHE A 648 22.58 28.00 -3.67
N ILE A 649 23.30 28.00 -2.54
CA ILE A 649 23.02 28.89 -1.40
C ILE A 649 23.20 30.37 -1.78
N ALA A 650 24.26 30.72 -2.53
CA ALA A 650 24.47 32.07 -3.03
C ALA A 650 23.35 32.52 -3.99
N THR A 651 22.89 31.63 -4.87
CA THR A 651 21.78 31.91 -5.81
C THR A 651 20.45 32.06 -5.07
N LYS A 652 20.16 31.18 -4.09
CA LYS A 652 19.01 31.31 -3.17
C LYS A 652 19.01 32.67 -2.45
N GLN A 653 20.15 33.07 -1.88
CA GLN A 653 20.28 34.36 -1.20
C GLN A 653 20.11 35.54 -2.18
N HIS A 654 20.66 35.43 -3.40
CA HIS A 654 20.53 36.46 -4.42
C HIS A 654 19.08 36.67 -4.90
N ILE A 655 18.34 35.57 -5.12
CA ILE A 655 16.90 35.58 -5.42
C ILE A 655 16.13 36.33 -4.33
N LYS A 656 16.39 35.99 -3.05
CA LYS A 656 15.76 36.64 -1.90
C LYS A 656 16.08 38.15 -1.86
N GLU A 657 17.35 38.53 -2.00
CA GLU A 657 17.79 39.93 -1.96
C GLU A 657 17.23 40.77 -3.11
N GLN A 658 17.19 40.25 -4.35
CA GLN A 658 16.64 40.99 -5.49
C GLN A 658 15.12 41.19 -5.40
N ILE A 659 14.36 40.20 -4.90
CA ILE A 659 12.90 40.23 -4.92
C ILE A 659 12.31 40.87 -3.65
N ALA A 660 13.08 40.89 -2.54
CA ALA A 660 12.73 41.65 -1.34
C ALA A 660 12.51 43.15 -1.62
N VAL A 661 13.09 43.69 -2.70
CA VAL A 661 13.11 45.12 -3.02
C VAL A 661 11.93 45.53 -3.95
N GLY A 662 10.71 45.49 -3.39
CA GLY A 662 9.65 46.43 -3.78
C GLY A 662 8.49 45.92 -4.66
N SER A 663 7.31 46.50 -4.40
CA SER A 663 6.00 46.33 -5.08
C SER A 663 5.37 44.92 -5.12
N LEU A 664 6.13 43.88 -5.49
CA LEU A 664 5.61 42.51 -5.68
C LEU A 664 5.08 41.90 -4.38
N ILE A 665 5.79 42.10 -3.27
CA ILE A 665 5.40 41.62 -1.93
C ILE A 665 4.00 42.12 -1.54
N LYS A 666 3.71 43.41 -1.77
CA LYS A 666 2.42 44.03 -1.42
C LYS A 666 1.27 43.58 -2.32
N ASN A 667 1.54 43.37 -3.61
CA ASN A 667 0.48 43.05 -4.58
C ASN A 667 0.10 41.55 -4.59
N TYR A 668 1.02 40.66 -4.23
CA TYR A 668 0.84 39.20 -4.35
C TYR A 668 0.97 38.42 -3.04
N LYS A 669 1.11 39.09 -1.89
CA LYS A 669 1.29 38.46 -0.55
C LYS A 669 2.47 37.48 -0.46
N LEU A 670 3.53 37.68 -1.24
CA LEU A 670 4.73 36.83 -1.24
C LEU A 670 5.61 36.96 0.03
N GLY A 671 5.22 37.78 1.03
CA GLY A 671 5.98 37.94 2.27
C GLY A 671 6.19 36.60 2.98
N ASP A 672 5.08 35.89 3.21
CA ASP A 672 5.04 34.57 3.85
C ASP A 672 5.93 33.53 3.13
N PHE A 673 6.09 33.63 1.80
CA PHE A 673 7.00 32.78 1.05
C PHE A 673 8.47 33.12 1.35
N PHE A 674 8.85 34.40 1.28
CA PHE A 674 10.24 34.80 1.51
C PHE A 674 10.70 34.66 2.97
N GLU A 675 9.76 34.67 3.93
CA GLU A 675 10.03 34.26 5.32
C GLU A 675 10.32 32.75 5.41
N LYS A 676 9.57 31.92 4.67
CA LYS A 676 9.78 30.46 4.60
C LYS A 676 11.01 30.04 3.78
N VAL A 677 11.47 30.82 2.81
CA VAL A 677 12.60 30.43 1.93
C VAL A 677 13.85 30.04 2.73
N ASP A 678 14.15 30.70 3.85
CA ASP A 678 15.31 30.37 4.70
C ASP A 678 15.21 28.98 5.35
N ASP A 679 14.00 28.59 5.78
CA ASP A 679 13.68 27.39 6.56
C ASP A 679 13.96 26.06 5.81
N TRP A 680 14.13 26.09 4.49
CA TRP A 680 14.55 24.92 3.72
C TRP A 680 16.03 25.00 3.29
N ASN A 681 16.84 24.06 3.78
CA ASN A 681 18.19 23.77 3.27
C ASN A 681 18.22 22.35 2.69
N PRO A 682 18.43 22.16 1.36
CA PRO A 682 18.51 20.82 0.78
C PRO A 682 19.72 20.02 1.27
N PHE A 683 20.73 20.67 1.86
CA PHE A 683 21.97 20.01 2.31
C PHE A 683 21.99 19.73 3.82
N ASP A 684 20.88 19.98 4.52
CA ASP A 684 20.73 19.74 5.96
C ASP A 684 19.28 19.30 6.26
N ASP A 685 19.06 17.99 6.29
CA ASP A 685 17.77 17.40 6.68
C ASP A 685 17.63 17.25 8.21
N SER A 686 18.51 17.82 9.06
CA SER A 686 18.43 17.63 10.52
C SER A 686 17.07 18.04 11.12
N HIS A 687 16.37 18.95 10.45
CA HIS A 687 15.03 19.43 10.77
C HIS A 687 14.18 19.45 9.49
N PRO A 688 12.89 19.06 9.53
CA PRO A 688 12.01 19.15 8.36
C PRO A 688 11.63 20.59 8.07
N SER A 689 11.59 20.95 6.78
CA SER A 689 11.05 22.26 6.39
C SER A 689 9.54 22.33 6.67
N SER A 690 9.13 23.49 7.18
CA SER A 690 7.76 23.87 7.51
C SER A 690 6.80 23.90 6.32
N PHE A 691 7.28 23.84 5.08
CA PHE A 691 6.49 23.93 3.85
C PHE A 691 7.04 23.03 2.75
N PHE A 692 6.26 22.87 1.67
CA PHE A 692 6.69 22.22 0.45
C PHE A 692 6.23 23.01 -0.79
N SER A 693 7.04 22.99 -1.86
CA SER A 693 6.68 23.53 -3.18
C SER A 693 7.39 22.72 -4.27
N PRO A 694 6.65 22.05 -5.18
CA PRO A 694 7.23 21.35 -6.32
C PRO A 694 8.15 22.23 -7.18
N ALA A 695 7.77 23.49 -7.44
CA ALA A 695 8.57 24.38 -8.28
C ALA A 695 9.86 24.81 -7.58
N TRP A 696 9.79 25.21 -6.31
CA TRP A 696 10.96 25.67 -5.57
C TRP A 696 11.93 24.54 -5.18
N MET A 697 11.38 23.37 -4.83
CA MET A 697 12.17 22.27 -4.27
C MET A 697 12.65 21.27 -5.33
N PHE A 698 11.75 20.88 -6.26
CA PHE A 698 12.05 19.91 -7.32
C PHE A 698 12.28 20.53 -8.71
N GLY A 699 11.94 21.81 -8.92
CA GLY A 699 11.94 22.42 -10.26
C GLY A 699 10.71 22.07 -11.11
N ILE A 700 9.68 21.47 -10.52
CA ILE A 700 8.48 21.00 -11.23
C ILE A 700 7.36 22.04 -11.11
N THR A 701 7.14 22.85 -12.15
CA THR A 701 6.16 23.95 -12.15
C THR A 701 4.72 23.52 -12.43
N ASP A 702 4.54 22.52 -13.29
CA ASP A 702 3.22 22.18 -13.86
C ASP A 702 2.49 21.07 -13.08
N GLY A 703 3.10 20.61 -11.99
CA GLY A 703 2.71 19.41 -11.24
C GLY A 703 3.30 18.12 -11.82
N PHE A 704 2.84 16.99 -11.30
CA PHE A 704 3.30 15.64 -11.62
C PHE A 704 2.34 14.90 -12.56
N ASP A 705 2.86 13.97 -13.34
CA ASP A 705 2.04 13.06 -14.14
C ASP A 705 1.32 12.02 -13.27
N VAL A 706 1.98 11.56 -12.20
CA VAL A 706 1.41 10.67 -11.20
C VAL A 706 1.69 11.16 -9.78
N VAL A 707 0.69 11.09 -8.89
CA VAL A 707 0.86 11.24 -7.44
C VAL A 707 0.40 9.95 -6.75
N ILE A 708 1.28 9.29 -6.00
CA ILE A 708 1.02 7.96 -5.43
C ILE A 708 1.62 7.83 -4.03
N GLY A 709 0.87 7.29 -3.06
CA GLY A 709 1.36 7.19 -1.69
C GLY A 709 0.45 6.49 -0.67
N ASN A 710 0.96 6.34 0.55
CA ASN A 710 0.23 5.83 1.72
C ASN A 710 0.22 6.89 2.84
N PRO A 711 -0.67 7.90 2.76
CA PRO A 711 -0.71 9.01 3.71
C PRO A 711 -1.03 8.58 5.15
N PRO A 712 -0.54 9.31 6.16
CA PRO A 712 -0.77 8.99 7.56
C PRO A 712 -2.24 9.24 7.98
N TYR A 713 -2.81 8.29 8.73
CA TYR A 713 -4.21 8.25 9.18
C TYR A 713 -4.41 9.00 10.51
N VAL A 714 -3.90 10.23 10.59
CA VAL A 714 -3.90 11.08 11.80
C VAL A 714 -5.24 11.77 11.99
N GLN A 715 -5.82 11.75 13.19
CA GLN A 715 -6.92 12.65 13.54
C GLN A 715 -6.37 13.94 14.16
N MET A 716 -6.67 15.10 13.57
CA MET A 716 -6.14 16.41 13.95
C MET A 716 -7.23 17.43 14.27
N GLN A 717 -6.83 18.55 14.87
CA GLN A 717 -7.66 19.74 14.97
C GLN A 717 -7.81 20.37 13.57
N LYS A 718 -9.04 20.80 13.23
CA LYS A 718 -9.34 21.44 11.95
C LYS A 718 -8.83 22.88 11.92
N GLY A 719 -8.43 23.39 10.74
CA GLY A 719 -7.92 24.75 10.57
C GLY A 719 -6.43 24.91 10.86
N ILE A 720 -5.67 23.80 10.88
CA ILE A 720 -4.20 23.83 10.88
C ILE A 720 -3.67 24.19 9.48
N TYR A 721 -4.36 23.72 8.43
CA TYR A 721 -4.01 24.00 7.04
C TYR A 721 -5.00 24.99 6.40
N SER A 722 -4.56 25.68 5.34
CA SER A 722 -5.35 26.74 4.70
C SER A 722 -6.60 26.20 4.00
N SER A 723 -7.76 26.76 4.31
CA SER A 723 -9.01 26.49 3.58
C SER A 723 -9.01 27.00 2.14
N ASP A 724 -8.09 27.90 1.78
CA ASP A 724 -7.93 28.37 0.40
C ASP A 724 -7.15 27.36 -0.45
N THR A 725 -6.21 26.64 0.17
CA THR A 725 -5.44 25.54 -0.46
C THR A 725 -6.22 24.23 -0.46
N PHE A 726 -7.03 24.00 0.59
CA PHE A 726 -7.82 22.79 0.81
C PHE A 726 -9.32 23.08 0.99
N PRO A 727 -10.00 23.69 -0.01
CA PRO A 727 -11.41 24.08 0.09
C PRO A 727 -12.37 22.92 0.36
N PHE A 728 -12.05 21.69 -0.02
CA PHE A 728 -12.93 20.54 0.21
C PHE A 728 -12.71 19.93 1.61
N SER A 729 -11.46 19.54 1.93
CA SER A 729 -11.14 18.81 3.16
C SER A 729 -10.97 19.71 4.39
N GLU A 730 -10.38 20.90 4.29
CA GLU A 730 -10.32 21.88 5.41
C GLU A 730 -11.40 22.95 5.33
N GLY A 731 -11.83 23.34 4.13
CA GLY A 731 -12.93 24.30 3.97
C GLY A 731 -14.27 23.67 4.38
N LYS A 732 -14.84 22.86 3.49
CA LYS A 732 -16.23 22.39 3.56
C LYS A 732 -16.48 21.21 4.51
N ASP A 733 -15.57 20.23 4.60
CA ASP A 733 -15.78 19.02 5.43
C ASP A 733 -16.00 19.33 6.91
N LYS A 734 -16.84 18.52 7.58
CA LYS A 734 -17.36 18.82 8.93
C LYS A 734 -16.95 17.76 9.95
N GLY A 735 -16.84 18.18 11.20
CA GLY A 735 -16.42 17.32 12.31
C GLY A 735 -14.91 17.33 12.51
N LYS A 736 -14.36 16.20 12.97
CA LYS A 736 -12.91 16.07 13.20
C LYS A 736 -12.18 15.82 11.88
N GLN A 737 -10.98 16.40 11.76
CA GLN A 737 -10.18 16.24 10.57
C GLN A 737 -9.38 14.94 10.63
N ASN A 738 -9.41 14.15 9.55
CA ASN A 738 -8.47 13.04 9.37
C ASN A 738 -7.51 13.44 8.24
N LEU A 739 -6.22 13.35 8.50
CA LEU A 739 -5.16 13.92 7.67
C LEU A 739 -5.09 13.31 6.27
N TYR A 740 -5.48 12.04 6.13
CA TYR A 740 -5.63 11.40 4.83
C TYR A 740 -6.55 12.18 3.88
N LYS A 741 -7.56 12.91 4.38
CA LYS A 741 -8.48 13.73 3.55
C LYS A 741 -7.75 14.90 2.89
N VAL A 742 -6.88 15.56 3.67
CA VAL A 742 -6.00 16.62 3.15
C VAL A 742 -5.06 16.02 2.10
N PHE A 743 -4.51 14.83 2.35
CA PHE A 743 -3.69 14.11 1.37
C PHE A 743 -4.43 13.70 0.08
N VAL A 744 -5.74 13.40 0.13
CA VAL A 744 -6.56 13.20 -1.08
C VAL A 744 -6.59 14.48 -1.92
N GLU A 745 -6.80 15.63 -1.28
CA GLU A 745 -6.84 16.93 -1.96
C GLU A 745 -5.46 17.40 -2.43
N VAL A 746 -4.39 17.12 -1.67
CA VAL A 746 -2.99 17.25 -2.12
C VAL A 746 -2.72 16.44 -3.38
N SER A 747 -3.19 15.18 -3.44
CA SER A 747 -3.03 14.34 -4.62
C SER A 747 -3.73 14.92 -5.85
N TYR A 748 -4.81 15.69 -5.69
CA TYR A 748 -5.41 16.46 -6.77
C TYR A 748 -4.62 17.73 -7.10
N ASN A 749 -4.18 18.47 -6.07
CA ASN A 749 -3.50 19.75 -6.23
C ASN A 749 -2.16 19.61 -6.98
N TYR A 750 -1.33 18.63 -6.63
CA TYR A 750 0.01 18.43 -7.23
C TYR A 750 0.02 17.72 -8.59
N LEU A 751 -1.12 17.33 -9.15
CA LEU A 751 -1.18 16.76 -10.50
C LEU A 751 -1.21 17.81 -11.61
N LYS A 752 -0.55 17.49 -12.73
CA LYS A 752 -0.81 18.08 -14.05
C LYS A 752 -2.28 17.88 -14.45
N GLN A 753 -2.77 18.70 -15.37
CA GLN A 753 -4.04 18.39 -16.05
C GLN A 753 -3.93 17.02 -16.74
N SER A 754 -4.96 16.19 -16.59
CA SER A 754 -4.94 14.78 -17.05
C SER A 754 -3.96 13.85 -16.31
N GLY A 755 -3.25 14.31 -15.28
CA GLY A 755 -2.42 13.45 -14.43
C GLY A 755 -3.26 12.44 -13.60
N THR A 756 -2.61 11.40 -13.07
CA THR A 756 -3.28 10.29 -12.34
C THR A 756 -2.87 10.25 -10.86
N ALA A 757 -3.82 10.17 -9.94
CA ALA A 757 -3.53 9.96 -8.51
C ALA A 757 -3.98 8.57 -8.03
N SER A 758 -3.21 7.97 -7.13
CA SER A 758 -3.60 6.77 -6.39
C SER A 758 -3.08 6.77 -4.95
N MET A 759 -3.97 6.76 -3.96
CA MET A 759 -3.59 6.76 -2.54
C MET A 759 -4.24 5.58 -1.80
N ILE A 760 -3.56 5.09 -0.76
CA ILE A 760 -4.17 4.23 0.27
C ILE A 760 -4.77 5.11 1.36
N VAL A 761 -6.03 4.89 1.71
CA VAL A 761 -6.76 5.68 2.71
C VAL A 761 -7.67 4.79 3.55
N GLN A 762 -8.30 5.33 4.59
CA GLN A 762 -9.32 4.60 5.33
C GLN A 762 -10.62 4.46 4.51
N SER A 763 -11.30 3.30 4.60
CA SER A 763 -12.61 3.08 3.93
C SER A 763 -13.69 4.07 4.38
N SER A 764 -13.48 4.79 5.50
CA SER A 764 -14.34 5.91 5.92
C SER A 764 -14.44 7.01 4.85
N LEU A 765 -13.47 7.14 3.93
CA LEU A 765 -13.60 8.00 2.76
C LEU A 765 -14.87 7.71 1.95
N LEU A 766 -15.29 6.46 1.83
CA LEU A 766 -16.36 6.02 0.93
C LEU A 766 -17.78 6.41 1.40
N CYS A 767 -18.02 6.31 2.72
CA CYS A 767 -19.37 6.44 3.30
C CYS A 767 -19.47 7.28 4.59
N ASP A 768 -18.37 7.77 5.18
CA ASP A 768 -18.48 8.59 6.40
C ASP A 768 -18.94 10.03 6.07
N LEU A 769 -19.85 10.59 6.87
CA LEU A 769 -20.38 11.96 6.67
C LEU A 769 -19.28 13.04 6.71
N SER A 770 -18.22 12.83 7.49
CA SER A 770 -17.13 13.80 7.63
C SER A 770 -16.22 13.93 6.40
N SER A 771 -16.41 13.08 5.38
CA SER A 771 -15.65 13.09 4.11
C SER A 771 -16.53 13.46 2.89
N THR A 772 -17.70 14.05 3.11
CA THR A 772 -18.71 14.36 2.07
C THR A 772 -18.18 15.28 0.98
N TYR A 773 -17.35 16.25 1.35
CA TYR A 773 -16.78 17.22 0.42
C TYR A 773 -15.46 16.73 -0.17
N THR A 774 -14.67 15.95 0.56
CA THR A 774 -13.59 15.15 -0.05
C THR A 774 -14.13 14.22 -1.15
N ARG A 775 -15.33 13.64 -0.99
CA ARG A 775 -16.04 12.93 -2.08
C ARG A 775 -16.59 13.83 -3.18
N GLU A 776 -17.06 15.05 -2.86
CA GLU A 776 -17.46 16.04 -3.88
C GLU A 776 -16.30 16.33 -4.85
N LEU A 777 -15.07 16.50 -4.34
CA LEU A 777 -13.86 16.65 -5.16
C LEU A 777 -13.69 15.44 -6.11
N LEU A 778 -13.68 14.23 -5.56
CA LEU A 778 -13.49 12.98 -6.32
C LEU A 778 -14.62 12.68 -7.32
N LEU A 779 -15.83 13.13 -7.08
CA LEU A 779 -16.98 12.84 -7.94
C LEU A 779 -17.29 13.95 -8.95
N THR A 780 -16.80 15.18 -8.76
CA THR A 780 -17.10 16.33 -9.64
C THR A 780 -15.90 16.95 -10.34
N LYS A 781 -14.66 16.73 -9.85
CA LYS A 781 -13.43 17.32 -10.41
C LYS A 781 -12.45 16.30 -10.99
N THR A 782 -12.72 15.00 -10.82
CA THR A 782 -11.85 13.93 -11.31
C THR A 782 -12.66 12.85 -12.03
N GLU A 783 -12.01 12.12 -12.93
CA GLU A 783 -12.53 10.84 -13.45
C GLU A 783 -12.02 9.73 -12.54
N LEU A 784 -12.84 9.34 -11.57
CA LEU A 784 -12.55 8.25 -10.65
C LEU A 784 -12.62 6.93 -11.43
N LYS A 785 -11.46 6.30 -11.66
CA LYS A 785 -11.34 5.09 -12.48
C LYS A 785 -11.68 3.85 -11.66
N LYS A 786 -11.01 3.67 -10.52
CA LYS A 786 -11.07 2.45 -9.70
C LYS A 786 -11.15 2.76 -8.21
N VAL A 787 -11.88 1.92 -7.48
CA VAL A 787 -11.90 1.88 -6.00
C VAL A 787 -11.82 0.42 -5.56
N LEU A 788 -10.86 0.08 -4.70
CA LEU A 788 -10.72 -1.25 -4.10
C LEU A 788 -10.79 -1.13 -2.59
N GLU A 789 -11.75 -1.79 -1.96
CA GLU A 789 -11.93 -1.81 -0.51
C GLU A 789 -11.33 -3.09 0.11
N TYR A 790 -10.57 -2.92 1.18
CA TYR A 790 -9.96 -3.96 2.00
C TYR A 790 -10.61 -3.92 3.39
N PRO A 791 -11.34 -4.97 3.78
CA PRO A 791 -12.15 -4.95 4.99
C PRO A 791 -11.26 -4.97 6.23
N LYS A 792 -11.79 -4.44 7.34
CA LYS A 792 -11.14 -4.48 8.66
C LYS A 792 -10.71 -5.89 9.07
N SER A 793 -11.45 -6.91 8.64
CA SER A 793 -11.13 -8.31 8.87
C SER A 793 -11.57 -9.10 7.64
N ALA A 794 -10.60 -9.72 6.97
CA ALA A 794 -10.85 -10.70 5.91
C ALA A 794 -11.57 -11.93 6.47
N SER A 795 -12.18 -12.71 5.58
CA SER A 795 -12.87 -13.97 5.91
C SER A 795 -11.93 -15.02 6.54
N ASN A 796 -10.63 -14.92 6.25
CA ASN A 796 -9.54 -15.66 6.87
C ASN A 796 -8.49 -14.67 7.39
N SER A 797 -8.07 -14.80 8.64
CA SER A 797 -7.02 -13.94 9.22
C SER A 797 -5.66 -14.10 8.56
N GLU A 798 -5.37 -15.25 7.93
CA GLU A 798 -4.15 -15.44 7.12
C GLU A 798 -4.21 -14.68 5.77
N ALA A 799 -5.38 -14.18 5.35
CA ALA A 799 -5.60 -13.42 4.11
C ALA A 799 -5.68 -11.89 4.33
N GLN A 800 -5.52 -11.42 5.57
CA GLN A 800 -5.57 -9.99 5.89
C GLN A 800 -4.46 -9.23 5.15
N VAL A 801 -4.84 -8.15 4.44
CA VAL A 801 -3.90 -7.31 3.68
C VAL A 801 -3.07 -6.44 4.62
N PHE A 802 -3.74 -5.80 5.57
CA PHE A 802 -3.12 -4.93 6.57
C PHE A 802 -3.29 -5.54 7.96
N ASP A 803 -2.30 -6.32 8.38
CA ASP A 803 -2.29 -7.14 9.61
C ASP A 803 -2.47 -6.33 10.93
N SER A 804 -2.35 -5.01 10.88
CA SER A 804 -2.25 -4.11 12.04
C SER A 804 -3.23 -2.93 12.06
N VAL A 805 -4.12 -2.78 11.06
CA VAL A 805 -5.05 -1.64 10.97
C VAL A 805 -6.37 -1.95 11.69
N LEU A 806 -6.83 -1.04 12.53
CA LEU A 806 -8.05 -1.21 13.36
C LEU A 806 -9.38 -0.93 12.61
N GLN A 807 -9.30 -0.53 11.34
CA GLN A 807 -10.40 -0.09 10.48
C GLN A 807 -10.18 -0.63 9.05
N GLY A 808 -11.23 -0.61 8.21
CA GLY A 808 -11.08 -0.89 6.78
C GLY A 808 -10.24 0.17 6.08
N THR A 809 -9.58 -0.21 4.99
CA THR A 809 -8.82 0.69 4.11
C THR A 809 -9.30 0.53 2.67
N CYS A 810 -9.09 1.54 1.84
CA CYS A 810 -9.31 1.42 0.40
C CYS A 810 -8.18 2.09 -0.39
N THR A 811 -7.97 1.63 -1.61
CA THR A 811 -7.23 2.36 -2.62
C THR A 811 -8.19 2.93 -3.65
N TYR A 812 -7.86 4.10 -4.18
CA TYR A 812 -8.53 4.67 -5.34
C TYR A 812 -7.53 4.97 -6.45
N ILE A 813 -8.04 5.16 -7.67
CA ILE A 813 -7.31 5.70 -8.81
C ILE A 813 -8.22 6.71 -9.51
N PHE A 814 -7.75 7.95 -9.71
CA PHE A 814 -8.46 8.94 -10.52
C PHE A 814 -7.54 9.67 -11.49
N SER A 815 -8.11 10.19 -12.57
CA SER A 815 -7.44 11.16 -13.47
C SER A 815 -7.96 12.57 -13.22
N LYS A 816 -7.10 13.59 -13.27
CA LYS A 816 -7.46 15.01 -13.13
C LYS A 816 -8.13 15.55 -14.40
N LEU A 817 -9.36 15.08 -14.61
CA LEU A 817 -10.26 15.35 -15.72
C LEU A 817 -11.68 15.53 -15.14
N GLN A 818 -12.53 16.35 -15.73
CA GLN A 818 -13.94 16.35 -15.32
C GLN A 818 -14.64 15.09 -15.84
N PRO A 819 -15.54 14.47 -15.05
CA PRO A 819 -16.21 13.23 -15.46
C PRO A 819 -17.23 13.46 -16.57
N SER A 820 -17.01 12.79 -17.69
CA SER A 820 -18.00 12.74 -18.78
C SER A 820 -19.28 12.01 -18.36
N LYS A 821 -20.39 12.24 -19.07
CA LYS A 821 -21.70 11.63 -18.77
C LYS A 821 -21.69 10.10 -18.88
N GLU A 822 -20.82 9.56 -19.71
CA GLU A 822 -20.65 8.12 -19.96
C GLU A 822 -19.51 7.50 -19.14
N HIS A 823 -18.93 8.23 -18.17
CA HIS A 823 -17.85 7.70 -17.34
C HIS A 823 -18.37 6.79 -16.20
N TYR A 824 -17.71 5.64 -16.04
CA TYR A 824 -18.04 4.61 -15.05
C TYR A 824 -16.85 4.38 -14.10
N VAL A 825 -17.15 4.32 -12.80
CA VAL A 825 -16.22 3.89 -11.76
C VAL A 825 -16.27 2.36 -11.65
N GLU A 826 -15.12 1.71 -11.59
CA GLU A 826 -14.98 0.29 -11.27
C GLU A 826 -14.74 0.12 -9.75
N ILE A 827 -15.66 -0.54 -9.05
CA ILE A 827 -15.61 -0.74 -7.59
C ILE A 827 -15.47 -2.24 -7.29
N SER A 828 -14.47 -2.61 -6.48
CA SER A 828 -14.32 -3.97 -5.92
C SER A 828 -14.27 -3.87 -4.40
N ILE A 829 -14.98 -4.73 -3.68
CA ILE A 829 -15.02 -4.72 -2.20
C ILE A 829 -14.60 -6.06 -1.61
N HIS A 830 -14.31 -6.05 -0.30
CA HIS A 830 -13.93 -7.26 0.44
C HIS A 830 -12.66 -7.93 -0.12
N ASN A 831 -11.75 -7.14 -0.69
CA ASN A 831 -10.52 -7.65 -1.28
C ASN A 831 -9.52 -8.06 -0.17
N ASP A 832 -8.80 -9.14 -0.44
CA ASP A 832 -7.84 -9.79 0.44
C ASP A 832 -6.57 -10.19 -0.35
N THR A 833 -5.56 -10.78 0.30
CA THR A 833 -4.32 -11.17 -0.38
C THR A 833 -4.51 -12.19 -1.51
N SER A 834 -5.63 -12.92 -1.54
CA SER A 834 -5.96 -13.89 -2.61
C SER A 834 -6.65 -13.25 -3.81
N THR A 835 -7.28 -12.08 -3.64
CA THR A 835 -8.13 -11.42 -4.63
C THR A 835 -7.53 -10.14 -5.22
N ILE A 836 -6.55 -9.51 -4.56
CA ILE A 836 -5.83 -8.32 -5.07
C ILE A 836 -5.28 -8.49 -6.49
N SER A 837 -4.80 -9.69 -6.84
CA SER A 837 -4.24 -9.97 -8.17
C SER A 837 -5.28 -10.04 -9.29
N ASN A 838 -6.55 -10.28 -8.95
CA ASN A 838 -7.67 -10.33 -9.90
C ASN A 838 -8.98 -9.89 -9.21
N PRO A 839 -9.17 -8.58 -8.94
CA PRO A 839 -10.33 -8.06 -8.22
C PRO A 839 -11.62 -8.21 -9.03
N ASN A 840 -12.75 -8.41 -8.35
CA ASN A 840 -14.06 -8.62 -8.99
C ASN A 840 -14.87 -7.31 -9.03
N PHE A 841 -14.60 -6.49 -10.03
CA PHE A 841 -15.22 -5.17 -10.18
C PHE A 841 -16.70 -5.20 -10.60
N GLU A 842 -17.48 -4.31 -9.99
CA GLU A 842 -18.77 -3.82 -10.47
C GLU A 842 -18.61 -2.42 -11.09
N LYS A 843 -19.44 -2.06 -12.08
CA LYS A 843 -19.41 -0.74 -12.73
C LYS A 843 -20.61 0.10 -12.34
N ILE A 844 -20.37 1.36 -11.98
CA ILE A 844 -21.42 2.35 -11.73
C ILE A 844 -21.10 3.69 -12.38
N ASN A 845 -22.10 4.34 -12.98
CA ASN A 845 -21.92 5.65 -13.61
C ASN A 845 -21.59 6.70 -12.53
N GLN A 846 -20.50 7.45 -12.72
CA GLN A 846 -19.98 8.34 -11.67
C GLN A 846 -20.98 9.44 -11.31
N LEU A 847 -21.60 10.08 -12.31
CA LEU A 847 -22.55 11.18 -12.09
C LEU A 847 -23.90 10.71 -11.54
N SER A 848 -24.25 9.42 -11.71
CA SER A 848 -25.41 8.84 -11.04
C SER A 848 -25.23 8.75 -9.51
N LEU A 849 -24.01 8.57 -9.00
CA LEU A 849 -23.75 8.55 -7.54
C LEU A 849 -24.21 9.86 -6.86
N LEU A 850 -23.97 11.00 -7.51
CA LEU A 850 -24.41 12.32 -7.03
C LEU A 850 -25.94 12.46 -7.00
N LYS A 851 -26.67 11.72 -7.85
CA LYS A 851 -28.15 11.68 -7.86
C LYS A 851 -28.70 10.70 -6.83
N LEU A 852 -27.98 9.59 -6.59
CA LEU A 852 -28.30 8.59 -5.58
C LEU A 852 -28.14 9.12 -4.16
N TYR A 853 -27.12 9.95 -3.95
CA TYR A 853 -26.66 10.39 -2.63
C TYR A 853 -26.42 11.92 -2.58
N PRO A 854 -27.44 12.76 -2.85
CA PRO A 854 -27.26 14.20 -3.08
C PRO A 854 -26.69 14.98 -1.87
N ASP A 855 -26.97 14.52 -0.64
CA ASP A 855 -26.50 15.19 0.59
C ASP A 855 -25.13 14.67 1.07
N THR A 856 -24.69 13.50 0.63
CA THR A 856 -23.57 12.75 1.22
C THR A 856 -22.51 12.30 0.23
N ASN A 857 -22.79 12.36 -1.08
CA ASN A 857 -21.88 12.01 -2.17
C ASN A 857 -21.27 10.59 -2.02
N TYR A 858 -22.01 9.61 -1.51
CA TYR A 858 -21.45 8.28 -1.19
C TYR A 858 -20.89 7.55 -2.41
N ILE A 859 -19.79 6.84 -2.18
CA ILE A 859 -19.24 5.82 -3.07
C ILE A 859 -19.62 4.47 -2.42
N PRO A 860 -20.67 3.78 -2.87
CA PRO A 860 -21.22 2.64 -2.15
C PRO A 860 -20.36 1.38 -2.27
N LEU A 861 -20.41 0.54 -1.23
CA LEU A 861 -19.76 -0.77 -1.18
C LEU A 861 -20.52 -1.79 -2.05
N ILE A 862 -20.30 -1.74 -3.36
CA ILE A 862 -21.01 -2.58 -4.34
C ILE A 862 -20.19 -3.76 -4.84
N SER A 863 -20.91 -4.85 -5.09
CA SER A 863 -20.48 -6.10 -5.71
C SER A 863 -21.21 -6.30 -7.04
N LYS A 864 -20.74 -7.26 -7.84
CA LYS A 864 -21.24 -7.53 -9.19
C LYS A 864 -22.76 -7.74 -9.25
N GLY A 865 -23.45 -6.87 -10.00
CA GLY A 865 -24.90 -6.85 -10.17
C GLY A 865 -25.65 -5.88 -9.26
N ASP A 866 -25.06 -5.40 -8.16
CA ASP A 866 -25.71 -4.48 -7.22
C ASP A 866 -26.17 -3.17 -7.89
N SER A 867 -25.45 -2.71 -8.92
CA SER A 867 -25.78 -1.46 -9.63
C SER A 867 -27.17 -1.50 -10.27
N LEU A 868 -27.65 -2.67 -10.72
CA LEU A 868 -28.98 -2.83 -11.31
C LEU A 868 -30.07 -2.55 -10.26
N ALA A 869 -29.96 -3.18 -9.10
CA ALA A 869 -30.90 -2.99 -7.99
C ALA A 869 -30.85 -1.54 -7.44
N LEU A 870 -29.66 -0.96 -7.26
CA LEU A 870 -29.51 0.43 -6.81
C LEU A 870 -30.14 1.43 -7.79
N ASN A 871 -29.90 1.26 -9.09
CA ASN A 871 -30.54 2.08 -10.13
C ASN A 871 -32.06 1.95 -10.08
N ARG A 872 -32.62 0.74 -9.97
CA ARG A 872 -34.07 0.53 -9.80
C ARG A 872 -34.63 1.31 -8.62
N ILE A 873 -34.09 1.05 -7.42
CA ILE A 873 -34.53 1.66 -6.15
C ILE A 873 -34.62 3.18 -6.27
N SER A 874 -33.57 3.81 -6.83
CA SER A 874 -33.49 5.27 -6.96
C SER A 874 -34.59 5.92 -7.78
N THR A 875 -35.17 5.21 -8.75
CA THR A 875 -36.21 5.77 -9.62
C THR A 875 -37.55 5.92 -8.90
N CYS A 876 -37.84 5.04 -7.94
CA CYS A 876 -39.09 4.99 -7.20
C CYS A 876 -39.01 5.56 -5.76
N SER A 877 -37.82 5.91 -5.27
CA SER A 877 -37.61 6.38 -3.89
C SER A 877 -37.40 7.89 -3.70
N ILE A 878 -37.52 8.33 -2.45
CA ILE A 878 -37.03 9.61 -1.90
C ILE A 878 -36.28 9.34 -0.57
N PRO A 879 -35.40 10.23 -0.10
CA PRO A 879 -34.75 10.06 1.20
C PRO A 879 -35.75 9.99 2.36
N PHE A 880 -35.51 9.11 3.34
CA PHE A 880 -36.39 8.94 4.51
C PHE A 880 -36.58 10.24 5.31
N SER A 881 -35.62 11.18 5.25
CA SER A 881 -35.76 12.53 5.80
C SER A 881 -37.04 13.26 5.41
N ASP A 882 -37.61 12.97 4.24
CA ASP A 882 -38.83 13.61 3.77
C ASP A 882 -40.06 13.22 4.60
N TYR A 883 -40.04 12.05 5.25
CA TYR A 883 -41.08 11.57 6.18
C TYR A 883 -40.81 11.89 7.64
N ILE A 884 -39.58 12.27 7.99
CA ILE A 884 -39.14 12.47 9.38
C ILE A 884 -39.37 13.92 9.83
N GLU A 885 -40.00 14.07 10.99
CA GLU A 885 -40.12 15.36 11.70
C GLU A 885 -38.85 15.63 12.53
N SER A 886 -38.39 14.65 13.31
CA SER A 886 -37.14 14.77 14.07
C SER A 886 -36.41 13.44 14.30
N THR A 887 -35.10 13.52 14.50
CA THR A 887 -34.24 12.39 14.92
C THR A 887 -33.41 12.81 16.11
N ASN A 888 -33.43 12.03 17.18
CA ASN A 888 -32.65 12.29 18.39
C ASN A 888 -31.90 11.03 18.81
N GLN A 889 -30.66 11.18 19.28
CA GLN A 889 -30.02 10.13 20.08
C GLN A 889 -30.76 10.02 21.42
N GLY A 890 -30.61 8.90 22.14
CA GLY A 890 -31.28 8.65 23.42
C GLY A 890 -31.16 9.77 24.46
N ASP A 891 -32.13 9.81 25.37
CA ASP A 891 -32.36 10.87 26.36
C ASP A 891 -31.21 11.10 27.36
N LEU A 892 -30.32 10.13 27.59
CA LEU A 892 -29.19 10.26 28.53
C LEU A 892 -27.94 9.48 28.09
N ASN A 893 -26.77 9.99 28.49
CA ASN A 893 -25.51 9.27 28.34
C ASN A 893 -25.35 8.25 29.48
N LEU A 894 -25.15 6.98 29.12
CA LEU A 894 -25.18 5.85 30.07
C LEU A 894 -23.94 5.79 30.99
N THR A 895 -22.88 6.51 30.63
CA THR A 895 -21.64 6.60 31.42
C THR A 895 -21.70 7.76 32.39
N THR A 896 -22.10 8.96 31.94
CA THR A 896 -22.13 10.16 32.79
C THR A 896 -23.32 10.22 33.74
N SER A 897 -24.41 9.50 33.44
CA SER A 897 -25.64 9.47 34.24
C SER A 897 -25.80 8.18 35.05
N ALA A 898 -24.73 7.41 35.26
CA ALA A 898 -24.78 6.14 35.98
C ALA A 898 -25.30 6.25 37.43
N ASN A 899 -25.03 7.38 38.09
CA ASN A 899 -25.52 7.66 39.45
C ASN A 899 -27.05 7.87 39.53
N GLU A 900 -27.73 8.00 38.39
CA GLU A 900 -29.18 8.21 38.31
C GLU A 900 -29.95 6.92 38.03
N PHE A 901 -29.25 5.79 37.93
CA PHE A 901 -29.86 4.46 37.80
C PHE A 901 -30.36 3.97 39.16
N SER A 902 -31.41 3.15 39.15
CA SER A 902 -31.96 2.51 40.34
C SER A 902 -32.19 1.03 40.10
N ASP A 903 -31.82 0.21 41.09
CA ASP A 903 -32.14 -1.21 41.13
C ASP A 903 -33.57 -1.49 41.66
N ASN A 904 -34.25 -0.44 42.17
CA ASN A 904 -35.64 -0.51 42.61
C ASN A 904 -36.59 -0.02 41.52
N ASP A 905 -37.80 -0.55 41.46
CA ASP A 905 -38.86 -0.07 40.56
C ASP A 905 -39.28 1.37 40.93
N THR A 906 -38.81 2.34 40.16
CA THR A 906 -39.19 3.76 40.26
C THR A 906 -40.40 4.12 39.40
N HIS A 907 -40.96 3.13 38.69
CA HIS A 907 -41.92 3.25 37.61
C HIS A 907 -41.45 4.11 36.42
N ILE A 908 -40.14 4.34 36.27
CA ILE A 908 -39.54 4.95 35.07
C ILE A 908 -38.44 4.03 34.54
N LYS A 909 -38.75 3.33 33.45
CA LYS A 909 -37.84 2.32 32.85
C LYS A 909 -36.68 2.99 32.11
N LEU A 910 -35.51 2.38 32.20
CA LEU A 910 -34.34 2.69 31.37
C LEU A 910 -34.25 1.68 30.23
N TYR A 911 -34.46 2.14 29.00
CA TYR A 911 -34.21 1.32 27.81
C TYR A 911 -32.87 1.66 27.17
N ARG A 912 -32.15 0.64 26.70
CA ARG A 912 -30.84 0.73 26.01
C ARG A 912 -30.95 0.12 24.62
N GLY A 913 -29.97 0.35 23.75
CA GLY A 913 -29.92 -0.24 22.40
C GLY A 913 -30.09 -1.77 22.40
N ARG A 914 -29.54 -2.46 23.42
CA ARG A 914 -29.68 -3.92 23.61
C ARG A 914 -31.11 -4.44 23.82
N ASN A 915 -32.08 -3.56 24.06
CA ASN A 915 -33.49 -3.92 24.23
C ASN A 915 -34.27 -3.87 22.91
N ILE A 916 -33.71 -3.24 21.87
CA ILE A 916 -34.37 -3.04 20.58
C ILE A 916 -34.10 -4.25 19.70
N HIS A 917 -35.17 -4.95 19.31
CA HIS A 917 -35.12 -6.01 18.31
C HIS A 917 -36.13 -5.71 17.20
N LYS A 918 -36.04 -6.44 16.07
CA LYS A 918 -36.98 -6.31 14.96
C LYS A 918 -38.43 -6.39 15.47
N PHE A 919 -39.21 -5.34 15.23
CA PHE A 919 -40.62 -5.19 15.60
C PHE A 919 -40.95 -5.20 17.12
N HIS A 920 -40.01 -5.51 18.02
CA HIS A 920 -40.33 -5.75 19.44
C HIS A 920 -39.22 -5.29 20.40
N LEU A 921 -39.62 -4.86 21.60
CA LEU A 921 -38.71 -4.56 22.71
C LEU A 921 -38.59 -5.77 23.62
N ILE A 922 -37.37 -6.29 23.80
CA ILE A 922 -37.10 -7.37 24.75
C ILE A 922 -36.47 -6.77 26.01
N ASN A 923 -37.06 -7.04 27.17
CA ASN A 923 -36.56 -6.59 28.46
C ASN A 923 -36.33 -7.78 29.39
N LEU A 924 -35.15 -8.41 29.29
CA LEU A 924 -34.77 -9.57 30.12
C LEU A 924 -34.47 -9.18 31.58
N VAL A 925 -34.08 -7.93 31.81
CA VAL A 925 -33.80 -7.35 33.13
C VAL A 925 -34.38 -5.94 33.11
N GLU A 926 -35.30 -5.63 34.01
CA GLU A 926 -35.85 -4.27 34.10
C GLU A 926 -34.85 -3.36 34.82
N GLU A 927 -34.43 -2.29 34.15
CA GLU A 927 -33.58 -1.24 34.70
C GLU A 927 -34.42 0.03 34.91
N TYR A 928 -34.12 0.79 35.96
CA TYR A 928 -34.89 1.99 36.32
C TYR A 928 -34.01 3.23 36.49
N VAL A 929 -34.63 4.41 36.44
CA VAL A 929 -33.98 5.70 36.71
C VAL A 929 -34.69 6.46 37.82
N ASN A 930 -33.95 7.28 38.55
CA ASN A 930 -34.47 8.10 39.65
C ASN A 930 -35.69 8.94 39.20
N PRO A 931 -36.81 8.98 39.97
CA PRO A 931 -38.05 9.65 39.56
C PRO A 931 -37.92 11.13 39.18
N ASN A 932 -36.88 11.81 39.68
CA ASN A 932 -36.61 13.23 39.45
C ASN A 932 -35.67 13.51 38.28
N PHE A 933 -34.99 12.51 37.73
CA PHE A 933 -34.04 12.68 36.64
C PHE A 933 -34.76 12.84 35.30
N ARG A 934 -34.46 13.93 34.57
CA ARG A 934 -35.00 14.25 33.23
C ARG A 934 -36.51 14.04 33.06
N LYS A 935 -37.30 14.46 34.06
CA LYS A 935 -38.79 14.39 34.04
C LYS A 935 -39.40 14.98 32.78
N GLU A 936 -38.82 16.05 32.26
CA GLU A 936 -39.23 16.71 31.01
C GLU A 936 -39.13 15.76 29.79
N LYS A 937 -38.08 14.94 29.72
CA LYS A 937 -37.92 13.92 28.67
C LYS A 937 -38.84 12.72 28.85
N VAL A 938 -39.16 12.32 30.08
CA VAL A 938 -40.20 11.31 30.32
C VAL A 938 -41.55 11.81 29.79
N ILE A 939 -41.92 13.06 30.07
CA ILE A 939 -43.17 13.66 29.57
C ILE A 939 -43.16 13.79 28.03
N GLU A 940 -42.03 14.17 27.43
CA GLU A 940 -41.86 14.22 25.96
C GLU A 940 -42.03 12.84 25.32
N ASN A 941 -41.43 11.80 25.91
CA ASN A 941 -41.52 10.41 25.45
C ASN A 941 -42.94 9.83 25.48
N GLN A 942 -43.86 10.39 26.29
CA GLN A 942 -45.26 9.96 26.36
C GLN A 942 -46.20 10.72 25.41
N LYS A 943 -45.74 11.78 24.73
CA LYS A 943 -46.58 12.55 23.79
C LYS A 943 -46.77 11.86 22.44
N HIS A 944 -45.77 11.11 21.98
CA HIS A 944 -45.67 10.57 20.63
C HIS A 944 -45.28 9.09 20.64
N THR A 945 -45.68 8.36 19.61
CA THR A 945 -45.11 7.03 19.33
C THR A 945 -43.88 7.21 18.44
N PHE A 946 -42.70 6.95 18.99
CA PHE A 946 -41.43 7.02 18.26
C PHE A 946 -41.10 5.67 17.63
N ILE A 947 -40.44 5.71 16.48
CA ILE A 947 -39.63 4.59 15.98
C ILE A 947 -38.29 4.63 16.71
N VAL A 948 -37.86 3.51 17.27
CA VAL A 948 -36.55 3.38 17.93
C VAL A 948 -35.68 2.36 17.21
N LEU A 949 -34.39 2.69 17.06
CA LEU A 949 -33.40 1.84 16.40
C LEU A 949 -32.19 1.60 17.30
N GLN A 950 -31.67 0.38 17.30
CA GLN A 950 -30.41 0.05 17.96
C GLN A 950 -29.25 0.79 17.27
N GLU A 951 -28.46 1.56 18.03
CA GLU A 951 -27.35 2.33 17.45
C GLU A 951 -26.10 1.47 17.23
N ILE A 952 -25.80 0.50 18.10
CA ILE A 952 -24.55 -0.29 18.01
C ILE A 952 -24.86 -1.68 17.47
N THR A 953 -24.41 -1.98 16.26
CA THR A 953 -24.51 -3.32 15.62
C THR A 953 -23.21 -3.66 14.88
N GLY A 954 -22.78 -4.92 14.97
CA GLY A 954 -21.58 -5.37 14.28
C GLY A 954 -21.75 -5.27 12.76
N THR A 955 -20.71 -4.83 12.05
CA THR A 955 -20.71 -4.81 10.58
C THR A 955 -20.95 -6.19 9.96
N THR A 956 -20.63 -7.26 10.69
CA THR A 956 -20.85 -8.67 10.32
C THR A 956 -22.17 -9.27 10.81
N ASP A 957 -23.00 -8.52 11.55
CA ASP A 957 -24.26 -9.06 12.11
C ASP A 957 -25.24 -9.41 10.98
N LYS A 958 -26.06 -10.46 11.18
CA LYS A 958 -27.02 -10.95 10.16
C LYS A 958 -28.04 -9.89 9.74
N PHE A 959 -28.41 -9.01 10.66
CA PHE A 959 -29.19 -7.79 10.42
C PHE A 959 -28.51 -6.66 11.21
N ARG A 960 -28.34 -5.49 10.59
CA ARG A 960 -27.79 -4.29 11.22
C ARG A 960 -28.89 -3.30 11.61
N ILE A 961 -30.00 -3.25 10.88
CA ILE A 961 -31.17 -2.48 11.27
C ILE A 961 -32.11 -3.32 12.15
N HIS A 962 -32.30 -2.86 13.38
CA HIS A 962 -33.31 -3.36 14.32
C HIS A 962 -34.20 -2.19 14.70
N ALA A 963 -35.47 -2.21 14.30
CA ALA A 963 -36.41 -1.12 14.55
C ALA A 963 -37.71 -1.61 15.20
N CYS A 964 -38.25 -0.85 16.14
CA CYS A 964 -39.56 -1.09 16.73
C CYS A 964 -40.23 0.22 17.21
N LEU A 965 -41.43 0.13 17.79
CA LEU A 965 -42.18 1.29 18.28
C LEU A 965 -42.12 1.40 19.81
N THR A 966 -42.09 2.63 20.33
CA THR A 966 -42.27 2.88 21.78
C THR A 966 -43.72 2.71 22.21
N ASN A 967 -43.95 2.29 23.45
CA ASN A 967 -45.27 2.38 24.07
C ASN A 967 -45.43 3.68 24.86
N LYS A 968 -46.19 4.65 24.34
CA LYS A 968 -46.43 5.94 25.00
C LYS A 968 -47.14 5.86 26.36
N GLU A 969 -47.76 4.73 26.68
CA GLU A 969 -48.38 4.49 27.99
C GLU A 969 -47.34 4.22 29.09
N GLU A 970 -46.15 3.72 28.73
CA GLU A 970 -45.05 3.53 29.68
C GLU A 970 -44.31 4.84 29.95
N LYS A 971 -43.74 4.97 31.16
CA LYS A 971 -42.76 6.01 31.49
C LYS A 971 -41.36 5.44 31.28
N PHE A 972 -40.60 6.04 30.38
CA PHE A 972 -39.25 5.57 30.08
C PHE A 972 -38.30 6.71 29.68
N LEU A 973 -37.01 6.44 29.83
CA LEU A 973 -35.92 7.18 29.19
C LEU A 973 -35.05 6.25 28.36
N TRP A 974 -34.50 6.76 27.26
CA TRP A 974 -33.55 6.03 26.42
C TRP A 974 -32.10 6.37 26.76
N GLY A 975 -31.24 5.35 26.83
CA GLY A 975 -29.81 5.54 26.77
C GLY A 975 -29.35 5.93 25.35
N HIS A 976 -28.27 6.70 25.24
CA HIS A 976 -27.60 7.11 24.00
C HIS A 976 -27.08 5.97 23.08
N THR A 977 -27.48 4.72 23.31
CA THR A 977 -27.20 3.55 22.45
C THR A 977 -28.38 3.23 21.53
N ALA A 978 -29.35 4.13 21.44
CA ALA A 978 -30.53 4.04 20.60
C ALA A 978 -30.78 5.39 19.90
N ASN A 979 -31.26 5.31 18.66
CA ASN A 979 -31.80 6.45 17.92
C ASN A 979 -33.33 6.46 18.07
N LYS A 980 -33.92 7.65 18.25
CA LYS A 980 -35.37 7.88 18.24
C LYS A 980 -35.73 8.70 17.01
N ILE A 981 -36.76 8.29 16.28
CA ILE A 981 -37.28 8.96 15.08
C ILE A 981 -38.76 9.27 15.32
N LEU A 982 -39.13 10.52 15.09
CA LEU A 982 -40.52 10.98 15.03
C LEU A 982 -40.87 11.25 13.56
N LEU A 983 -41.97 10.68 13.07
CA LEU A 983 -42.49 10.94 11.73
C LEU A 983 -43.39 12.18 11.72
N LYS A 984 -43.52 12.81 10.54
CA LYS A 984 -44.51 13.88 10.28
C LYS A 984 -45.95 13.37 10.35
N ASP A 985 -46.15 12.09 10.04
CA ASP A 985 -47.42 11.37 10.15
C ASP A 985 -47.19 10.07 10.94
N GLU A 986 -47.61 10.06 12.20
CA GLU A 986 -47.51 8.89 13.08
C GLU A 986 -48.34 7.68 12.59
N MET A 987 -49.30 7.86 11.67
CA MET A 987 -50.03 6.73 11.08
C MET A 987 -49.10 5.84 10.24
N LEU A 988 -48.04 6.39 9.66
CA LEU A 988 -47.09 5.62 8.85
C LEU A 988 -46.09 4.80 9.69
N ASN A 989 -46.07 4.95 11.02
CA ASN A 989 -45.10 4.32 11.92
C ASN A 989 -44.94 2.81 11.69
N LYS A 990 -46.05 2.07 11.55
CA LYS A 990 -46.05 0.62 11.29
C LYS A 990 -45.44 0.26 9.94
N THR A 991 -45.83 0.99 8.89
CA THR A 991 -45.29 0.81 7.53
C THR A 991 -43.79 1.11 7.49
N CYS A 992 -43.34 2.17 8.17
CA CYS A 992 -41.93 2.52 8.27
C CYS A 992 -41.10 1.46 9.02
N ILE A 993 -41.60 0.86 10.12
CA ILE A 993 -40.86 -0.24 10.77
C ILE A 993 -40.87 -1.53 9.95
N ALA A 994 -41.87 -1.78 9.11
CA ALA A 994 -41.83 -2.90 8.16
C ALA A 994 -40.71 -2.71 7.12
N LEU A 995 -40.60 -1.51 6.56
CA LEU A 995 -39.53 -1.13 5.64
C LEU A 995 -38.15 -1.22 6.31
N LEU A 996 -37.95 -0.61 7.48
CA LEU A 996 -36.67 -0.60 8.19
C LEU A 996 -36.19 -2.01 8.55
N ASN A 997 -37.10 -2.91 8.93
CA ASN A 997 -36.78 -4.29 9.28
C ASN A 997 -36.74 -5.25 8.06
N SER A 998 -36.97 -4.75 6.84
CA SER A 998 -36.90 -5.57 5.62
C SER A 998 -35.46 -5.88 5.23
N LYS A 999 -35.26 -7.01 4.53
CA LYS A 999 -33.97 -7.34 3.92
C LYS A 999 -33.49 -6.28 2.93
N LEU A 1000 -34.42 -5.60 2.23
CA LEU A 1000 -34.06 -4.60 1.22
C LEU A 1000 -33.33 -3.40 1.82
N LEU A 1001 -33.89 -2.80 2.88
CA LEU A 1001 -33.26 -1.64 3.52
C LEU A 1001 -32.03 -2.03 4.36
N ASP A 1002 -32.01 -3.21 4.97
CA ASP A 1002 -30.79 -3.72 5.63
C ASP A 1002 -29.65 -3.97 4.61
N TRP A 1003 -29.97 -4.54 3.44
CA TRP A 1003 -29.03 -4.70 2.34
C TRP A 1003 -28.52 -3.35 1.84
N PHE A 1004 -29.41 -2.38 1.58
CA PHE A 1004 -29.02 -1.05 1.09
C PHE A 1004 -28.13 -0.33 2.10
N PHE A 1005 -28.51 -0.34 3.38
CA PHE A 1005 -27.75 0.26 4.47
C PHE A 1005 -26.32 -0.27 4.56
N ARG A 1006 -26.10 -1.57 4.33
CA ARG A 1006 -24.74 -2.15 4.27
C ARG A 1006 -23.91 -1.63 3.11
N LYS A 1007 -24.53 -1.25 1.98
CA LYS A 1007 -23.82 -0.61 0.85
C LYS A 1007 -23.33 0.79 1.20
N THR A 1008 -23.90 1.44 2.22
CA THR A 1008 -23.60 2.83 2.58
C THR A 1008 -23.09 3.01 4.01
N SER A 1009 -22.72 1.93 4.72
CA SER A 1009 -22.30 2.00 6.13
C SER A 1009 -21.07 1.14 6.42
N THR A 1010 -19.93 1.82 6.66
CA THR A 1010 -18.60 1.23 6.89
C THR A 1010 -18.24 1.08 8.38
N ASN A 1011 -19.17 1.37 9.29
CA ASN A 1011 -18.88 1.56 10.72
C ASN A 1011 -19.82 0.71 11.62
N ASN A 1012 -19.45 0.48 12.89
CA ASN A 1012 -20.22 -0.35 13.84
C ASN A 1012 -21.42 0.38 14.49
N HIS A 1013 -21.62 1.65 14.17
CA HIS A 1013 -22.81 2.39 14.56
C HIS A 1013 -23.83 2.42 13.41
N VAL A 1014 -25.08 2.66 13.77
CA VAL A 1014 -26.22 2.91 12.89
C VAL A 1014 -26.63 4.33 13.21
N MET A 1015 -26.05 5.29 12.49
CA MET A 1015 -26.19 6.70 12.83
C MET A 1015 -27.49 7.26 12.25
N GLY A 1016 -28.16 8.14 13.00
CA GLY A 1016 -29.40 8.77 12.55
C GLY A 1016 -29.29 9.54 11.22
N TYR A 1017 -28.08 9.96 10.80
CA TYR A 1017 -27.88 10.55 9.47
C TYR A 1017 -27.86 9.52 8.33
N GLU A 1018 -27.34 8.31 8.56
CA GLU A 1018 -27.37 7.21 7.59
C GLU A 1018 -28.82 6.77 7.37
N ILE A 1019 -29.59 6.65 8.46
CA ILE A 1019 -31.02 6.27 8.41
C ILE A 1019 -31.86 7.30 7.64
N LYS A 1020 -31.59 8.61 7.77
CA LYS A 1020 -32.26 9.67 7.00
C LYS A 1020 -32.10 9.53 5.49
N GLN A 1021 -30.97 8.96 5.04
CA GLN A 1021 -30.63 8.79 3.62
C GLN A 1021 -31.12 7.46 3.05
N LEU A 1022 -31.82 6.62 3.84
CA LEU A 1022 -32.41 5.40 3.30
C LEU A 1022 -33.47 5.75 2.25
N PRO A 1023 -33.48 5.08 1.09
CA PRO A 1023 -34.42 5.35 0.02
C PRO A 1023 -35.78 4.76 0.39
N PHE A 1024 -36.75 5.58 0.77
CA PHE A 1024 -38.13 5.15 1.04
C PHE A 1024 -39.01 5.33 -0.21
N PRO A 1025 -40.02 4.49 -0.45
CA PRO A 1025 -40.92 4.64 -1.60
C PRO A 1025 -41.64 5.99 -1.57
N LYS A 1026 -41.77 6.66 -2.73
CA LYS A 1026 -42.45 7.97 -2.89
C LYS A 1026 -43.89 8.03 -2.35
N ASP A 1027 -44.58 6.90 -2.36
CA ASP A 1027 -45.92 6.75 -1.79
C ASP A 1027 -45.97 5.56 -0.84
N LEU A 1028 -45.86 5.85 0.46
CA LEU A 1028 -45.99 4.86 1.54
C LEU A 1028 -47.43 4.40 1.78
N LYS A 1029 -48.46 5.05 1.19
CA LYS A 1029 -49.86 4.64 1.33
C LYS A 1029 -50.20 3.46 0.42
N LYS A 1030 -49.44 3.26 -0.66
CA LYS A 1030 -49.49 2.07 -1.52
C LYS A 1030 -49.26 0.81 -0.66
N LYS A 1031 -50.29 -0.04 -0.54
CA LYS A 1031 -50.32 -1.27 0.28
C LYS A 1031 -50.17 -1.09 1.82
N GLN A 1032 -50.30 0.13 2.34
CA GLN A 1032 -50.19 0.43 3.78
C GLN A 1032 -51.02 -0.53 4.66
N THR A 1033 -52.32 -0.65 4.41
CA THR A 1033 -53.24 -1.45 5.24
C THR A 1033 -52.85 -2.93 5.36
N HIS A 1034 -52.30 -3.53 4.29
CA HIS A 1034 -51.85 -4.93 4.32
C HIS A 1034 -50.56 -5.09 5.13
N ILE A 1035 -49.60 -4.19 4.92
CA ILE A 1035 -48.34 -4.16 5.68
C ILE A 1035 -48.62 -3.95 7.18
N GLU A 1036 -49.53 -3.04 7.54
CA GLU A 1036 -49.90 -2.77 8.94
C GLU A 1036 -50.55 -3.97 9.62
N LYS A 1037 -51.42 -4.70 8.92
CA LYS A 1037 -52.05 -5.95 9.38
C LYS A 1037 -51.00 -7.03 9.69
N LEU A 1038 -50.00 -7.19 8.82
CA LEU A 1038 -48.87 -8.11 9.05
C LEU A 1038 -47.99 -7.67 10.23
N VAL A 1039 -47.70 -6.37 10.35
CA VAL A 1039 -46.94 -5.80 11.48
C VAL A 1039 -47.66 -6.03 12.81
N ASP A 1040 -48.97 -5.84 12.88
CA ASP A 1040 -49.74 -6.10 14.10
C ASP A 1040 -49.72 -7.58 14.51
N GLN A 1041 -49.82 -8.50 13.54
CA GLN A 1041 -49.66 -9.93 13.79
C GLN A 1041 -48.25 -10.26 14.29
N ILE A 1042 -47.20 -9.70 13.68
CA ILE A 1042 -45.80 -9.90 14.10
C ILE A 1042 -45.59 -9.39 15.53
N ILE A 1043 -46.05 -8.18 15.85
CA ILE A 1043 -45.93 -7.60 17.20
C ILE A 1043 -46.67 -8.46 18.24
N SER A 1044 -47.87 -8.95 17.90
CA SER A 1044 -48.66 -9.82 18.78
C SER A 1044 -47.99 -11.17 19.05
N LEU A 1045 -47.41 -11.79 18.02
CA LEU A 1045 -46.73 -13.08 18.11
C LEU A 1045 -45.37 -12.95 18.83
N LYS A 1046 -44.56 -11.91 18.53
CA LYS A 1046 -43.28 -11.69 19.22
C LYS A 1046 -43.45 -11.43 20.72
N LYS A 1047 -44.53 -10.73 21.14
CA LYS A 1047 -44.89 -10.58 22.57
C LYS A 1047 -45.16 -11.92 23.28
N GLN A 1048 -45.55 -12.95 22.53
CA GLN A 1048 -45.76 -14.31 23.02
C GLN A 1048 -44.54 -15.22 22.80
N ASN A 1049 -43.41 -14.65 22.34
CA ASN A 1049 -42.18 -15.34 21.98
C ASN A 1049 -42.37 -16.44 20.90
N LEU A 1050 -43.32 -16.21 19.97
CA LEU A 1050 -43.64 -17.11 18.86
C LEU A 1050 -42.88 -16.73 17.57
N ASP A 1051 -42.63 -17.73 16.72
CA ASP A 1051 -41.98 -17.48 15.42
C ASP A 1051 -42.85 -16.62 14.50
N THR A 1052 -42.18 -15.71 13.81
CA THR A 1052 -42.74 -14.68 12.93
C THR A 1052 -42.03 -14.64 11.58
N THR A 1053 -41.09 -15.56 11.34
CA THR A 1053 -40.26 -15.65 10.14
C THR A 1053 -41.08 -15.73 8.84
N ALA A 1054 -42.26 -16.35 8.86
CA ALA A 1054 -43.14 -16.42 7.69
C ALA A 1054 -43.74 -15.04 7.33
N LEU A 1055 -44.25 -14.30 8.32
CA LEU A 1055 -44.82 -12.96 8.12
C LEU A 1055 -43.75 -11.93 7.74
N GLU A 1056 -42.55 -12.02 8.33
CA GLU A 1056 -41.42 -11.17 7.94
C GLU A 1056 -41.02 -11.40 6.46
N LYS A 1057 -41.07 -12.64 5.97
CA LYS A 1057 -40.84 -12.94 4.54
C LYS A 1057 -41.93 -12.39 3.64
N GLU A 1058 -43.19 -12.39 4.08
CA GLU A 1058 -44.28 -11.77 3.32
C GLU A 1058 -44.07 -10.25 3.19
N ILE A 1059 -43.65 -9.60 4.30
CA ILE A 1059 -43.23 -8.19 4.29
C ILE A 1059 -42.07 -7.98 3.30
N ASP A 1060 -41.03 -8.82 3.30
CA ASP A 1060 -39.93 -8.71 2.33
C ASP A 1060 -40.44 -8.74 0.88
N VAL A 1061 -41.35 -9.66 0.52
CA VAL A 1061 -41.93 -9.76 -0.84
C VAL A 1061 -42.74 -8.51 -1.19
N LEU A 1062 -43.58 -8.01 -0.27
CA LEU A 1062 -44.37 -6.80 -0.46
C LEU A 1062 -43.46 -5.57 -0.62
N VAL A 1063 -42.41 -5.49 0.17
CA VAL A 1063 -41.38 -4.44 0.06
C VAL A 1063 -40.71 -4.53 -1.30
N TYR A 1064 -40.25 -5.69 -1.79
CA TYR A 1064 -39.66 -5.80 -3.13
C TYR A 1064 -40.60 -5.29 -4.24
N LYS A 1065 -41.90 -5.55 -4.12
CA LYS A 1065 -42.94 -5.02 -5.03
C LYS A 1065 -43.18 -3.52 -4.91
N LEU A 1066 -42.96 -2.90 -3.74
CA LEU A 1066 -43.06 -1.43 -3.59
C LEU A 1066 -41.96 -0.68 -4.34
N TYR A 1067 -40.77 -1.28 -4.49
CA TYR A 1067 -39.65 -0.74 -5.27
C TYR A 1067 -39.62 -1.26 -6.72
N GLU A 1068 -40.69 -1.96 -7.13
CA GLU A 1068 -40.88 -2.44 -8.51
C GLU A 1068 -39.72 -3.31 -9.01
N LEU A 1069 -39.08 -4.05 -8.08
CA LEU A 1069 -37.97 -4.95 -8.37
C LEU A 1069 -38.45 -6.19 -9.14
N THR A 1070 -37.69 -6.55 -10.17
CA THR A 1070 -37.81 -7.80 -10.91
C THR A 1070 -37.28 -8.99 -10.10
N TYR A 1071 -37.62 -10.21 -10.51
CA TYR A 1071 -37.11 -11.43 -9.85
C TYR A 1071 -35.58 -11.48 -9.79
N ASP A 1072 -34.91 -11.06 -10.86
CA ASP A 1072 -33.45 -11.12 -10.96
C ASP A 1072 -32.77 -10.04 -10.11
N GLU A 1073 -33.37 -8.84 -10.00
CA GLU A 1073 -32.94 -7.81 -9.04
C GLU A 1073 -33.15 -8.29 -7.58
N VAL A 1074 -34.26 -8.96 -7.27
CA VAL A 1074 -34.48 -9.58 -5.95
C VAL A 1074 -33.44 -10.65 -5.63
N LYS A 1075 -33.02 -11.46 -6.61
CA LYS A 1075 -31.96 -12.48 -6.43
C LYS A 1075 -30.56 -11.88 -6.16
N ILE A 1076 -30.32 -10.61 -6.48
CA ILE A 1076 -29.08 -9.91 -6.09
C ILE A 1076 -29.12 -9.56 -4.58
N ILE A 1077 -30.29 -9.16 -4.07
CA ILE A 1077 -30.50 -8.82 -2.66
C ILE A 1077 -30.61 -10.07 -1.77
N GLU A 1078 -31.32 -11.08 -2.24
CA GLU A 1078 -31.55 -12.36 -1.56
C GLU A 1078 -31.27 -13.54 -2.51
N PRO A 1079 -30.03 -14.03 -2.63
CA PRO A 1079 -29.68 -15.14 -3.53
C PRO A 1079 -30.53 -16.41 -3.28
N GLN A 1080 -30.83 -16.69 -2.01
CA GLN A 1080 -31.68 -17.80 -1.57
C GLN A 1080 -33.18 -17.43 -1.51
N PHE A 1081 -33.63 -16.45 -2.30
CA PHE A 1081 -35.04 -16.05 -2.35
C PHE A 1081 -35.96 -17.25 -2.67
N LEU A 1082 -37.05 -17.37 -1.91
CA LEU A 1082 -37.84 -18.59 -1.76
C LEU A 1082 -38.84 -18.84 -2.89
N LEU A 1083 -39.41 -17.77 -3.47
CA LEU A 1083 -40.37 -17.91 -4.56
C LEU A 1083 -39.68 -18.28 -5.87
N THR A 1084 -40.38 -18.98 -6.73
CA THR A 1084 -40.06 -19.08 -8.16
C THR A 1084 -40.32 -17.75 -8.86
N ARG A 1085 -39.81 -17.60 -10.08
CA ARG A 1085 -40.04 -16.39 -10.90
C ARG A 1085 -41.54 -16.17 -11.15
N GLU A 1086 -42.26 -17.21 -11.53
CA GLU A 1086 -43.69 -17.16 -11.82
C GLU A 1086 -44.54 -16.80 -10.59
N GLU A 1087 -44.26 -17.41 -9.42
CA GLU A 1087 -44.92 -17.06 -8.17
C GLU A 1087 -44.66 -15.59 -7.79
N TYR A 1088 -43.42 -15.11 -7.93
CA TYR A 1088 -43.09 -13.72 -7.63
C TYR A 1088 -43.76 -12.76 -8.61
N GLU A 1089 -43.71 -13.01 -9.92
CA GLU A 1089 -44.31 -12.14 -10.94
C GLU A 1089 -45.83 -12.04 -10.78
N ASN A 1090 -46.50 -13.16 -10.47
CA ASN A 1090 -47.93 -13.20 -10.20
C ASN A 1090 -48.34 -12.75 -8.78
N TYR A 1091 -47.38 -12.44 -7.89
CA TYR A 1091 -47.68 -12.02 -6.52
C TYR A 1091 -48.33 -10.62 -6.49
N SER A 1092 -49.66 -10.59 -6.53
CA SER A 1092 -50.47 -9.38 -6.45
C SER A 1092 -50.46 -8.75 -5.05
N GLY A 1093 -50.33 -9.58 -4.01
CA GLY A 1093 -50.39 -9.17 -2.60
C GLY A 1093 -51.74 -8.57 -2.20
N ASN A 1094 -52.83 -9.08 -2.78
CA ASN A 1094 -54.21 -8.78 -2.41
C ASN A 1094 -54.88 -10.05 -1.86
N GLU A 1095 -55.06 -10.12 -0.53
CA GLU A 1095 -56.09 -10.90 0.17
C GLU A 1095 -56.85 -10.01 1.17
#